data_AF-A0AAD4G7Q6-F1
#
_entry.id   AF-A0AAD4G7Q6-F1
#
_cell.length_a   1.000
_cell.length_b   1.000
_cell.length_c   1.000
_cell.angle_alpha   90.00
_cell.angle_beta   90.00
_cell.angle_gamma   90.00
#
_symmetry.space_group_name_H-M   'P 1'
#
loop_
_entity.id
_entity.type
_entity.pdbx_description
1 polymer ?
#
loop_
_entity_poly.entity_id
_entity_poly.type
_entity_poly.pdbx_seq_one_letter_code
_entity_poly.pdbx_strand_id
1 'polypeptide(L)'
;MPPSRRLSPLPAALAQLPDAPRLYLRLEVFVKQELVPASKPDASLASRILNEIESIGTAVTQAQIARQNAQSNTIPPSGPGSQPSLGYDILDARYDSLKYERRYLSIVYYQIARLGYFSPNEVQKSIDWLAANPNDTTTSYILAATLAAFDSAEPHSFPGKVRKNLATDKGTIAYMKRQLASNTYWKEPGLKATILLKWTLFMAETRHCDPTLENQQGFKTEELESQIWDAVQADAFTYLAAALIQFHKCTHTSPVSSFVQFVQFVPEQQQKEPLAEEFQLPVLNMCDVLVRSLLTYASSELRKIKQRQEDLLASVWTDRSRMFRSIAPPSSEIEGQPAPRNDITMLYSLIGVLYVSLPPERALQFWGATPTGETRGLSYMELTETSAGKLPSFLQWAVWSTQVRDVDMTMALYDMLSGLAKGKKCSELAYNFLARGGGEVIPGSSLPSSTGSYNAGPSISWSTIFALLESWTSPAPSPRTNQPPSLAASFGGFGSLAISQPHPPTQQPPQHIPIGPKDVLLAQSFLRLLSTVATSSVAVRLAISSNTQFRAIPTLVSLVPLGIPLELKGAIFDALAAFCEPGAGVAGVDICKSVWTLMERVEVINVRPPVSGRAVGAGAVLPPVKGVEVELDEVEAVYKLYPATIPFLNLLATLLHTPKRLSPRSLLADAEPLNTIPESLGQPYRLPGIGPYVSFMVDNVFAGLPRREYARHSERWRMNDLCLKFVERALAGWEIENLVRASEDGLLRRETVIPLLIHPGFEVLTRLLTNSPLQSTILSYIVDGIKGFEHELPSEEPYFLLTIIRVLRIIHRVLKIHDVFLDVLVAILSEFDSAPFVGTVHSMSFYTRFDQALTYGPTYPELVLTVRIISQLSCSTSVTSLLILIERSPDSERILSSFRQLLDIDSLDDVDMAETTQSIVPVRLVLQTEKPKSHWIKLSGSRSSTSSSVTRNVKQRTPISAISSCSAVQCWRTADENQLARMQNDSARWRCMQNHFSMSSQR
;
A
#
# COMPACT_ATOMS: atom_id res chain seq x y z
N MET A 1 -6.56 1.43 14.73
CA MET A 1 -7.39 0.55 13.87
C MET A 1 -8.17 1.45 12.93
N PRO A 2 -7.94 1.42 11.61
CA PRO A 2 -8.77 2.19 10.70
C PRO A 2 -10.11 1.48 10.50
N PRO A 3 -11.24 2.20 10.37
CA PRO A 3 -12.46 1.60 9.89
C PRO A 3 -12.18 1.25 8.43
N SER A 4 -12.02 -0.04 8.15
CA SER A 4 -12.26 -0.61 6.83
C SER A 4 -13.49 0.10 6.26
N ARG A 5 -13.37 0.80 5.13
CA ARG A 5 -14.51 1.13 4.25
C ARG A 5 -15.09 -0.21 3.78
N ARG A 6 -15.81 -0.87 4.70
CA ARG A 6 -16.57 -2.08 4.44
C ARG A 6 -17.63 -1.62 3.45
N LEU A 7 -17.73 -2.30 2.33
CA LEU A 7 -19.01 -2.35 1.62
C LEU A 7 -20.03 -2.72 2.70
N SER A 8 -20.79 -1.73 3.14
CA SER A 8 -21.93 -1.96 4.01
C SER A 8 -22.74 -3.05 3.33
N PRO A 9 -23.15 -4.11 4.06
CA PRO A 9 -24.04 -5.09 3.48
C PRO A 9 -25.21 -4.33 2.87
N LEU A 10 -25.50 -4.61 1.60
CA LEU A 10 -26.53 -3.90 0.85
C LEU A 10 -27.80 -3.85 1.70
N PRO A 11 -28.52 -2.72 1.74
CA PRO A 11 -29.81 -2.61 2.40
C PRO A 11 -30.75 -3.80 2.12
N ALA A 12 -30.73 -4.33 0.90
CA ALA A 12 -31.52 -5.51 0.50
C ALA A 12 -31.10 -6.83 1.17
N ALA A 13 -29.81 -7.03 1.49
CA ALA A 13 -29.33 -8.19 2.24
C ALA A 13 -29.60 -8.02 3.74
N LEU A 14 -29.49 -6.79 4.25
CA LEU A 14 -29.86 -6.44 5.63
C LEU A 14 -31.37 -6.52 5.87
N ALA A 15 -32.19 -6.27 4.85
CA ALA A 15 -33.65 -6.39 4.89
C ALA A 15 -34.14 -7.82 5.15
N GLN A 16 -33.32 -8.83 4.83
CA GLN A 16 -33.66 -10.25 5.03
C GLN A 16 -33.36 -10.75 6.45
N LEU A 17 -32.73 -9.92 7.30
CA LEU A 17 -32.49 -10.26 8.70
C LEU A 17 -33.78 -10.14 9.52
N PRO A 18 -33.98 -11.01 10.53
CA PRO A 18 -35.19 -10.97 11.38
C PRO A 18 -35.37 -9.62 12.09
N ASP A 19 -34.28 -8.91 12.42
CA ASP A 19 -34.29 -7.59 13.08
C ASP A 19 -34.01 -6.42 12.13
N ALA A 20 -34.30 -6.57 10.83
CA ALA A 20 -34.00 -5.55 9.85
C ALA A 20 -34.70 -4.20 10.14
N PRO A 21 -33.97 -3.07 10.11
CA PRO A 21 -34.57 -1.74 10.14
C PRO A 21 -35.68 -1.59 9.09
N ARG A 22 -36.83 -1.03 9.49
CA ARG A 22 -38.00 -0.84 8.61
C ARG A 22 -37.70 -0.12 7.30
N LEU A 23 -36.71 0.78 7.30
CA LEU A 23 -36.26 1.47 6.10
C LEU A 23 -35.72 0.49 5.04
N TYR A 24 -34.94 -0.50 5.44
CA TYR A 24 -34.36 -1.49 4.53
C TYR A 24 -35.43 -2.40 3.92
N LEU A 25 -36.42 -2.81 4.72
CA LEU A 25 -37.59 -3.53 4.22
C LEU A 25 -38.35 -2.72 3.15
N ARG A 26 -38.60 -1.42 3.40
CA ARG A 26 -39.27 -0.54 2.44
C ARG A 26 -38.47 -0.35 1.15
N LEU A 27 -37.15 -0.18 1.27
CA LEU A 27 -36.26 -0.06 0.12
C LEU A 27 -36.24 -1.34 -0.70
N GLU A 28 -36.19 -2.51 -0.05
CA GLU A 28 -36.25 -3.80 -0.75
C GLU A 28 -37.57 -3.98 -1.51
N VAL A 29 -38.70 -3.64 -0.87
CA VAL A 29 -40.03 -3.67 -1.52
C VAL A 29 -40.09 -2.72 -2.71
N PHE A 30 -39.60 -1.48 -2.56
CA PHE A 30 -39.53 -0.51 -3.66
C PHE A 30 -38.68 -1.03 -4.82
N VAL A 31 -37.49 -1.59 -4.55
CA VAL A 31 -36.64 -2.17 -5.59
C VAL A 31 -37.34 -3.31 -6.31
N LYS A 32 -38.02 -4.21 -5.58
CA LYS A 32 -38.73 -5.36 -6.17
C LYS A 32 -39.98 -4.96 -6.97
N GLN A 33 -40.72 -3.95 -6.53
CA GLN A 33 -42.00 -3.59 -7.13
C GLN A 33 -41.86 -2.54 -8.24
N GLU A 34 -41.02 -1.53 -8.03
CA GLU A 34 -40.94 -0.35 -8.91
C GLU A 34 -39.75 -0.39 -9.87
N LEU A 35 -38.60 -0.94 -9.44
CA LEU A 35 -37.36 -0.93 -10.24
C LEU A 35 -37.12 -2.23 -11.02
N VAL A 36 -37.37 -3.39 -10.40
CA VAL A 36 -37.21 -4.72 -10.99
C VAL A 36 -38.58 -5.42 -11.14
N PRO A 37 -39.59 -4.81 -11.77
CA PRO A 37 -40.87 -5.49 -11.94
C PRO A 37 -40.70 -6.75 -12.80
N ALA A 38 -41.61 -7.71 -12.61
CA ALA A 38 -41.72 -8.93 -13.43
C ALA A 38 -42.16 -8.58 -14.87
N SER A 39 -41.27 -7.96 -15.62
CA SER A 39 -41.42 -7.69 -17.04
C SER A 39 -41.10 -8.94 -17.86
N LYS A 40 -41.58 -9.01 -19.10
CA LYS A 40 -41.29 -10.07 -20.07
C LYS A 40 -39.77 -10.35 -20.14
N PRO A 41 -39.32 -11.60 -20.37
CA PRO A 41 -37.91 -12.00 -20.37
C PRO A 41 -36.99 -11.20 -21.34
N ASP A 42 -37.56 -10.52 -22.34
CA ASP A 42 -36.83 -9.68 -23.29
C ASP A 42 -36.65 -8.21 -22.85
N ALA A 43 -37.30 -7.78 -21.76
CA ALA A 43 -37.34 -6.38 -21.32
C ALA A 43 -37.06 -6.21 -19.82
N SER A 44 -36.13 -7.01 -19.27
CA SER A 44 -35.66 -6.87 -17.89
C SER A 44 -34.81 -5.60 -17.69
N LEU A 45 -34.74 -5.11 -16.44
CA LEU A 45 -33.89 -3.97 -16.09
C LEU A 45 -32.42 -4.24 -16.45
N ALA A 46 -31.92 -5.45 -16.19
CA ALA A 46 -30.56 -5.84 -16.53
C ALA A 46 -30.29 -5.76 -18.04
N SER A 47 -31.20 -6.26 -18.89
CA SER A 47 -31.06 -6.15 -20.35
C SER A 47 -31.08 -4.69 -20.82
N ARG A 48 -31.95 -3.84 -20.25
CA ARG A 48 -31.99 -2.41 -20.59
C ARG A 48 -30.71 -1.69 -20.21
N ILE A 49 -30.17 -1.98 -19.01
CA ILE A 49 -28.91 -1.40 -18.55
C ILE A 49 -27.75 -1.83 -19.46
N LEU A 50 -27.68 -3.11 -19.84
CA LEU A 50 -26.62 -3.58 -20.74
C LEU A 50 -26.69 -2.88 -22.11
N ASN A 51 -27.90 -2.74 -22.68
CA ASN A 51 -28.10 -2.00 -23.93
C ASN A 51 -27.72 -0.53 -23.79
N GLU A 52 -28.01 0.10 -22.64
CA GLU A 52 -27.64 1.50 -22.38
C GLU A 52 -26.12 1.66 -22.21
N ILE A 53 -25.43 0.70 -21.57
CA ILE A 53 -23.96 0.69 -21.47
C ILE A 53 -23.32 0.65 -22.87
N GLU A 54 -23.91 -0.10 -23.80
CA GLU A 54 -23.47 -0.15 -25.21
C GLU A 54 -23.75 1.17 -25.94
N SER A 55 -24.98 1.69 -25.81
CA SER A 55 -25.39 3.00 -26.35
C SER A 55 -24.45 4.12 -25.91
N ILE A 56 -24.21 4.25 -24.60
CA ILE A 56 -23.27 5.24 -24.06
C ILE A 56 -21.84 4.94 -24.52
N GLY A 57 -21.44 3.68 -24.68
CA GLY A 57 -20.16 3.31 -25.28
C GLY A 57 -19.95 3.97 -26.65
N THR A 58 -20.96 3.90 -27.53
CA THR A 58 -20.90 4.58 -28.84
C THR A 58 -20.83 6.10 -28.71
N ALA A 59 -21.57 6.68 -27.75
CA ALA A 59 -21.57 8.12 -27.48
C ALA A 59 -20.21 8.59 -26.93
N VAL A 60 -19.54 7.79 -26.10
CA VAL A 60 -18.19 8.06 -25.58
C VAL A 60 -17.19 8.09 -26.73
N THR A 61 -17.23 7.13 -27.64
CA THR A 61 -16.34 7.11 -28.82
C THR A 61 -16.58 8.34 -29.71
N GLN A 62 -17.83 8.70 -29.95
CA GLN A 62 -18.17 9.92 -30.71
C GLN A 62 -17.68 11.19 -30.00
N ALA A 63 -17.88 11.29 -28.69
CA ALA A 63 -17.40 12.41 -27.89
C ALA A 63 -15.87 12.51 -27.89
N GLN A 64 -15.16 11.37 -27.84
CA GLN A 64 -13.70 11.34 -27.93
C GLN A 64 -13.19 11.85 -29.29
N ILE A 65 -13.81 11.41 -30.38
CA ILE A 65 -13.46 11.88 -31.73
C ILE A 65 -13.74 13.39 -31.85
N ALA A 66 -14.88 13.86 -31.35
CA ALA A 66 -15.20 15.28 -31.34
C ALA A 66 -14.17 16.08 -30.53
N ARG A 67 -13.79 15.58 -29.34
CA ARG A 67 -12.78 16.20 -28.47
C ARG A 67 -11.41 16.30 -29.15
N GLN A 68 -10.96 15.24 -29.82
CA GLN A 68 -9.67 15.24 -30.53
C GLN A 68 -9.61 16.22 -31.71
N ASN A 69 -10.77 16.53 -32.31
CA ASN A 69 -10.88 17.46 -33.43
C ASN A 69 -11.33 18.88 -32.99
N ALA A 70 -11.44 19.14 -31.69
CA ALA A 70 -11.98 20.38 -31.15
C ALA A 70 -10.98 21.54 -31.20
N GLN A 71 -11.50 22.76 -31.36
CA GLN A 71 -10.76 24.00 -31.13
C GLN A 71 -10.99 24.50 -29.70
N SER A 72 -10.14 25.42 -29.22
CA SER A 72 -10.22 25.95 -27.85
C SER A 72 -11.55 26.67 -27.55
N ASN A 73 -12.15 27.35 -28.54
CA ASN A 73 -13.35 28.16 -28.35
C ASN A 73 -14.61 27.49 -28.92
N THR A 74 -15.73 27.65 -28.23
CA THR A 74 -17.06 27.28 -28.74
C THR A 74 -17.49 28.30 -29.79
N ILE A 75 -17.80 27.83 -31.00
CA ILE A 75 -18.19 28.69 -32.13
C ILE A 75 -19.71 28.65 -32.27
N PRO A 76 -20.42 29.76 -31.98
CA PRO A 76 -21.85 29.85 -32.24
C PRO A 76 -22.13 29.85 -33.76
N PRO A 77 -23.31 29.39 -34.20
CA PRO A 77 -23.62 29.30 -35.62
C PRO A 77 -23.65 30.70 -36.24
N SER A 78 -22.79 30.94 -37.24
CA SER A 78 -22.57 32.27 -37.85
C SER A 78 -23.43 32.55 -39.09
N GLY A 79 -24.40 31.68 -39.41
CA GLY A 79 -25.35 31.88 -40.52
C GLY A 79 -26.23 30.65 -40.79
N PRO A 80 -27.25 30.77 -41.67
CA PRO A 80 -28.10 29.65 -42.06
C PRO A 80 -27.26 28.61 -42.83
N GLY A 81 -26.97 27.49 -42.16
CA GLY A 81 -26.13 26.39 -42.67
C GLY A 81 -24.81 26.17 -41.91
N SER A 82 -24.42 27.07 -41.00
CA SER A 82 -23.27 26.90 -40.12
C SER A 82 -23.63 25.98 -38.95
N GLN A 83 -22.97 24.82 -38.85
CA GLN A 83 -23.13 23.90 -37.72
C GLN A 83 -22.40 24.46 -36.48
N PRO A 84 -23.05 24.52 -35.30
CA PRO A 84 -22.38 24.93 -34.07
C PRO A 84 -21.26 23.94 -33.71
N SER A 85 -20.13 24.44 -33.25
CA SER A 85 -19.01 23.61 -32.78
C SER A 85 -18.73 23.89 -31.30
N LEU A 86 -18.71 22.84 -30.50
CA LEU A 86 -18.38 22.93 -29.07
C LEU A 86 -16.85 23.04 -28.90
N GLY A 87 -16.42 23.90 -27.98
CA GLY A 87 -15.02 24.03 -27.62
C GLY A 87 -14.50 22.80 -26.86
N TYR A 88 -13.18 22.64 -26.82
CA TYR A 88 -12.49 21.52 -26.18
C TYR A 88 -12.98 21.27 -24.75
N ASP A 89 -13.05 22.31 -23.91
CA ASP A 89 -13.42 22.17 -22.49
C ASP A 89 -14.83 21.58 -22.27
N ILE A 90 -15.78 21.93 -23.15
CA ILE A 90 -17.16 21.41 -23.08
C ILE A 90 -17.20 19.96 -23.56
N LEU A 91 -16.47 19.64 -24.63
CA LEU A 91 -16.39 18.29 -25.15
C LEU A 91 -15.66 17.34 -24.20
N ASP A 92 -14.65 17.85 -23.51
CA ASP A 92 -13.92 17.13 -22.46
C ASP A 92 -14.82 16.87 -21.24
N ALA A 93 -15.53 17.89 -20.74
CA ALA A 93 -16.50 17.71 -19.67
C ALA A 93 -17.63 16.73 -20.05
N ARG A 94 -18.10 16.77 -21.31
CA ARG A 94 -19.10 15.80 -21.81
C ARG A 94 -18.53 14.39 -21.88
N TYR A 95 -17.30 14.23 -22.37
CA TYR A 95 -16.61 12.95 -22.44
C TYR A 95 -16.46 12.33 -21.04
N ASP A 96 -16.05 13.12 -20.06
CA ASP A 96 -15.93 12.67 -18.67
C ASP A 96 -17.28 12.29 -18.05
N SER A 97 -18.33 13.08 -18.28
CA SER A 97 -19.69 12.77 -17.80
C SER A 97 -20.19 11.44 -18.37
N LEU A 98 -20.05 11.23 -19.68
CA LEU A 98 -20.49 9.99 -20.33
C LEU A 98 -19.72 8.77 -19.82
N LYS A 99 -18.41 8.92 -19.58
CA LYS A 99 -17.60 7.85 -18.98
C LYS A 99 -18.05 7.53 -17.56
N TYR A 100 -18.33 8.56 -16.76
CA TYR A 100 -18.87 8.39 -15.41
C TYR A 100 -20.20 7.64 -15.44
N GLU A 101 -21.14 8.04 -16.29
CA GLU A 101 -22.45 7.39 -16.43
C GLU A 101 -22.32 5.93 -16.87
N ARG A 102 -21.53 5.65 -17.92
CA ARG A 102 -21.28 4.28 -18.41
C ARG A 102 -20.73 3.38 -17.30
N ARG A 103 -19.78 3.91 -16.53
CA ARG A 103 -19.16 3.22 -15.41
C ARG A 103 -20.17 2.96 -14.29
N TYR A 104 -20.95 3.96 -13.92
CA TYR A 104 -21.95 3.84 -12.85
C TYR A 104 -23.01 2.80 -13.21
N LEU A 105 -23.51 2.79 -14.45
CA LEU A 105 -24.42 1.76 -14.93
C LEU A 105 -23.79 0.36 -14.89
N SER A 106 -22.50 0.23 -15.19
CA SER A 106 -21.77 -1.04 -15.09
C SER A 106 -21.67 -1.53 -13.63
N ILE A 107 -21.51 -0.62 -12.67
CA ILE A 107 -21.55 -0.94 -11.24
C ILE A 107 -22.95 -1.41 -10.84
N VAL A 108 -24.00 -0.71 -11.28
CA VAL A 108 -25.40 -1.11 -11.01
C VAL A 108 -25.68 -2.49 -11.62
N TYR A 109 -25.22 -2.76 -12.84
CA TYR A 109 -25.35 -4.05 -13.51
C TYR A 109 -24.74 -5.20 -12.67
N TYR A 110 -23.54 -4.99 -12.12
CA TYR A 110 -22.92 -5.92 -11.18
C TYR A 110 -23.76 -6.12 -9.91
N GLN A 111 -24.34 -5.07 -9.34
CA GLN A 111 -25.19 -5.19 -8.15
C GLN A 111 -26.45 -6.03 -8.42
N ILE A 112 -27.07 -5.87 -9.59
CA ILE A 112 -28.23 -6.65 -10.02
C ILE A 112 -27.86 -8.14 -10.12
N ALA A 113 -26.71 -8.46 -10.71
CA ALA A 113 -26.20 -9.83 -10.80
C ALA A 113 -25.97 -10.45 -9.41
N ARG A 114 -25.29 -9.71 -8.54
CA ARG A 114 -24.96 -10.14 -7.17
C ARG A 114 -26.20 -10.42 -6.31
N LEU A 115 -27.27 -9.67 -6.53
CA LEU A 115 -28.55 -9.85 -5.85
C LEU A 115 -29.38 -11.03 -6.39
N GLY A 116 -28.91 -11.73 -7.42
CA GLY A 116 -29.57 -12.91 -7.98
C GLY A 116 -30.73 -12.57 -8.93
N TYR A 117 -30.73 -11.39 -9.53
CA TYR A 117 -31.75 -11.00 -10.51
C TYR A 117 -31.38 -11.35 -11.96
N PHE A 118 -30.25 -12.03 -12.19
CA PHE A 118 -29.85 -12.47 -13.53
C PHE A 118 -30.67 -13.66 -14.01
N SER A 119 -31.28 -13.52 -15.17
CA SER A 119 -31.93 -14.61 -15.90
C SER A 119 -30.94 -15.37 -16.82
N PRO A 120 -31.26 -16.61 -17.24
CA PRO A 120 -30.49 -17.32 -18.27
C PRO A 120 -30.15 -16.50 -19.51
N ASN A 121 -31.11 -15.69 -20.00
CA ASN A 121 -30.94 -14.83 -21.17
C ASN A 121 -29.90 -13.72 -20.92
N GLU A 122 -29.93 -13.11 -19.73
CA GLU A 122 -28.97 -12.05 -19.38
C GLU A 122 -27.55 -12.60 -19.28
N VAL A 123 -27.37 -13.77 -18.67
CA VAL A 123 -26.06 -14.44 -18.60
C VAL A 123 -25.50 -14.71 -20.00
N GLN A 124 -26.33 -15.22 -20.92
CA GLN A 124 -25.92 -15.46 -22.31
C GLN A 124 -25.53 -14.16 -23.01
N LYS A 125 -26.33 -13.09 -22.87
CA LYS A 125 -26.00 -11.77 -23.43
C LYS A 125 -24.71 -11.18 -22.85
N SER A 126 -24.45 -11.33 -21.56
CA SER A 126 -23.18 -10.89 -20.95
C SER A 126 -21.98 -11.62 -21.55
N ILE A 127 -22.10 -12.93 -21.78
CA ILE A 127 -21.01 -13.76 -22.34
C ILE A 127 -20.77 -13.41 -23.80
N ASP A 128 -21.81 -13.23 -24.60
CA ASP A 128 -21.68 -12.78 -26.01
C ASP A 128 -21.01 -11.41 -26.07
N TRP A 129 -21.40 -10.49 -25.18
CA TRP A 129 -20.80 -9.17 -25.09
C TRP A 129 -19.31 -9.23 -24.71
N LEU A 130 -18.94 -10.08 -23.73
CA LEU A 130 -17.54 -10.27 -23.30
C LEU A 130 -16.68 -10.88 -24.40
N ALA A 131 -17.23 -11.81 -25.18
CA ALA A 131 -16.55 -12.41 -26.33
C ALA A 131 -16.24 -11.37 -27.42
N ALA A 132 -17.17 -10.42 -27.65
CA ALA A 132 -17.00 -9.35 -28.63
C ALA A 132 -16.10 -8.20 -28.13
N ASN A 133 -16.09 -7.91 -26.82
CA ASN A 133 -15.46 -6.71 -26.25
C ASN A 133 -14.43 -7.01 -25.14
N PRO A 134 -13.33 -7.73 -25.41
CA PRO A 134 -12.33 -8.08 -24.37
C PRO A 134 -11.46 -6.89 -23.90
N ASN A 135 -11.27 -5.89 -24.77
CA ASN A 135 -10.38 -4.75 -24.51
C ASN A 135 -11.13 -3.49 -24.05
N ASP A 136 -12.44 -3.56 -23.86
CA ASP A 136 -13.26 -2.41 -23.42
C ASP A 136 -13.00 -2.06 -21.94
N THR A 137 -13.25 -0.81 -21.56
CA THR A 137 -13.06 -0.33 -20.18
C THR A 137 -14.08 -0.90 -19.21
N THR A 138 -15.24 -1.33 -19.70
CA THR A 138 -16.32 -1.95 -18.92
C THR A 138 -16.18 -3.48 -18.80
N THR A 139 -15.23 -4.12 -19.49
CA THR A 139 -15.03 -5.58 -19.49
C THR A 139 -14.90 -6.15 -18.08
N SER A 140 -14.10 -5.52 -17.20
CA SER A 140 -13.92 -6.00 -15.83
C SER A 140 -15.21 -5.93 -15.00
N TYR A 141 -16.09 -4.97 -15.27
CA TYR A 141 -17.37 -4.83 -14.58
C TYR A 141 -18.37 -5.90 -15.03
N ILE A 142 -18.47 -6.12 -16.35
CA ILE A 142 -19.37 -7.12 -16.92
C ILE A 142 -18.86 -8.54 -16.63
N LEU A 143 -17.55 -8.76 -16.60
CA LEU A 143 -16.96 -10.02 -16.14
C LEU A 143 -17.34 -10.28 -14.68
N ALA A 144 -17.13 -9.30 -13.78
CA ALA A 144 -17.51 -9.44 -12.38
C ALA A 144 -19.00 -9.70 -12.19
N ALA A 145 -19.87 -9.08 -13.00
CA ALA A 145 -21.31 -9.33 -12.98
C ALA A 145 -21.64 -10.77 -13.41
N THR A 146 -21.05 -11.22 -14.53
CA THR A 146 -21.22 -12.57 -15.07
C THR A 146 -20.77 -13.63 -14.05
N LEU A 147 -19.59 -13.47 -13.44
CA LEU A 147 -19.09 -14.44 -12.46
C LEU A 147 -19.92 -14.42 -11.15
N ALA A 148 -20.43 -13.25 -10.74
CA ALA A 148 -21.30 -13.13 -9.57
C ALA A 148 -22.66 -13.84 -9.75
N ALA A 149 -23.11 -14.04 -10.99
CA ALA A 149 -24.29 -14.86 -11.29
C ALA A 149 -24.08 -16.34 -10.90
N PHE A 150 -22.82 -16.80 -10.86
CA PHE A 150 -22.41 -18.16 -10.55
C PHE A 150 -21.86 -18.34 -9.12
N ASP A 151 -22.05 -17.35 -8.24
CA ASP A 151 -21.57 -17.44 -6.86
C ASP A 151 -22.41 -18.39 -6.02
N SER A 152 -21.81 -18.94 -4.95
CA SER A 152 -22.54 -19.74 -3.97
C SER A 152 -23.58 -18.88 -3.25
N ALA A 153 -24.79 -19.41 -3.06
CA ALA A 153 -25.85 -18.78 -2.29
C ALA A 153 -26.55 -19.82 -1.43
N GLU A 154 -27.16 -19.35 -0.34
CA GLU A 154 -27.97 -20.21 0.52
C GLU A 154 -29.13 -20.82 -0.29
N PRO A 155 -29.32 -22.16 -0.28
CA PRO A 155 -30.26 -22.86 -1.16
C PRO A 155 -31.71 -22.38 -1.05
N HIS A 156 -32.14 -21.96 0.14
CA HIS A 156 -33.51 -21.51 0.40
C HIS A 156 -33.74 -20.02 0.08
N SER A 157 -32.67 -19.24 -0.08
CA SER A 157 -32.73 -17.82 -0.43
C SER A 157 -33.24 -17.61 -1.86
N PHE A 158 -33.73 -16.40 -2.16
CA PHE A 158 -34.13 -16.03 -3.53
C PHE A 158 -32.98 -16.22 -4.55
N PRO A 159 -31.75 -15.70 -4.30
CA PRO A 159 -30.62 -15.95 -5.20
C PRO A 159 -30.29 -17.44 -5.36
N GLY A 160 -30.38 -18.24 -4.28
CA GLY A 160 -30.14 -19.68 -4.33
C GLY A 160 -31.08 -20.41 -5.28
N LYS A 161 -32.37 -20.06 -5.26
CA LYS A 161 -33.38 -20.64 -6.18
C LYS A 161 -33.11 -20.25 -7.64
N VAL A 162 -32.82 -18.97 -7.89
CA VAL A 162 -32.52 -18.48 -9.25
C VAL A 162 -31.28 -19.17 -9.81
N ARG A 163 -30.22 -19.30 -9.01
CA ARG A 163 -28.98 -19.97 -9.41
C ARG A 163 -29.19 -21.47 -9.62
N LYS A 164 -29.96 -22.15 -8.76
CA LYS A 164 -30.32 -23.55 -8.99
C LYS A 164 -31.04 -23.74 -10.34
N ASN A 165 -31.99 -22.86 -10.66
CA ASN A 165 -32.69 -22.91 -11.94
C ASN A 165 -31.72 -22.69 -13.11
N LEU A 166 -30.80 -21.72 -13.01
CA LEU A 166 -29.78 -21.45 -14.02
C LEU A 166 -28.86 -22.65 -14.27
N ALA A 167 -28.44 -23.35 -13.21
CA ALA A 167 -27.57 -24.53 -13.32
C ALA A 167 -28.26 -25.72 -14.00
N THR A 168 -29.58 -25.86 -13.82
CA THR A 168 -30.37 -26.99 -14.36
C THR A 168 -31.04 -26.70 -15.71
N ASP A 169 -30.95 -25.46 -16.20
CA ASP A 169 -31.55 -25.06 -17.48
C ASP A 169 -30.80 -25.68 -18.66
N LYS A 170 -31.48 -26.59 -19.39
CA LYS A 170 -30.90 -27.32 -20.53
C LYS A 170 -30.45 -26.39 -21.65
N GLY A 171 -31.17 -25.28 -21.87
CA GLY A 171 -30.83 -24.30 -22.90
C GLY A 171 -29.49 -23.62 -22.60
N THR A 172 -29.31 -23.19 -21.36
CA THR A 172 -28.06 -22.58 -20.88
C THR A 172 -26.91 -23.56 -20.91
N ILE A 173 -27.09 -24.81 -20.45
CA ILE A 173 -26.03 -25.83 -20.52
C ILE A 173 -25.57 -26.05 -21.97
N ALA A 174 -26.51 -26.17 -22.92
CA ALA A 174 -26.18 -26.34 -24.33
C ALA A 174 -25.46 -25.11 -24.92
N TYR A 175 -25.90 -23.90 -24.57
CA TYR A 175 -25.24 -22.65 -24.95
C TYR A 175 -23.80 -22.60 -24.42
N MET A 176 -23.59 -22.84 -23.12
CA MET A 176 -22.27 -22.81 -22.50
C MET A 176 -21.32 -23.81 -23.13
N LYS A 177 -21.80 -25.05 -23.37
CA LYS A 177 -21.02 -26.09 -24.05
C LYS A 177 -20.55 -25.67 -25.44
N ARG A 178 -21.36 -24.91 -26.19
CA ARG A 178 -21.00 -24.39 -27.51
C ARG A 178 -20.07 -23.19 -27.42
N GLN A 179 -20.40 -22.21 -26.58
CA GLN A 179 -19.71 -20.93 -26.54
C GLN A 179 -18.34 -21.00 -25.84
N LEU A 180 -18.18 -21.91 -24.88
CA LEU A 180 -16.97 -22.09 -24.10
C LEU A 180 -16.16 -23.33 -24.55
N ALA A 181 -16.50 -23.94 -25.69
CA ALA A 181 -15.74 -25.06 -26.23
C ALA A 181 -14.29 -24.66 -26.55
N SER A 182 -13.38 -25.63 -26.49
CA SER A 182 -11.95 -25.42 -26.77
C SER A 182 -11.71 -24.88 -28.20
N ASN A 183 -12.50 -25.33 -29.18
CA ASN A 183 -12.44 -24.90 -30.57
C ASN A 183 -13.11 -23.55 -30.87
N THR A 184 -13.90 -22.99 -29.95
CA THR A 184 -14.56 -21.69 -30.15
C THR A 184 -13.55 -20.56 -30.00
N TYR A 185 -13.37 -19.78 -31.07
CA TYR A 185 -12.42 -18.66 -31.10
C TYR A 185 -12.92 -17.48 -30.26
N TRP A 186 -12.06 -16.99 -29.38
CA TRP A 186 -12.23 -15.76 -28.62
C TRP A 186 -10.99 -14.90 -28.82
N LYS A 187 -11.16 -13.59 -28.96
CA LYS A 187 -10.03 -12.66 -29.12
C LYS A 187 -9.08 -12.69 -27.92
N GLU A 188 -9.62 -12.91 -26.72
CA GLU A 188 -8.85 -13.10 -25.48
C GLU A 188 -9.15 -14.50 -24.89
N PRO A 189 -8.27 -15.50 -25.06
CA PRO A 189 -8.53 -16.87 -24.61
C PRO A 189 -8.57 -17.00 -23.08
N GLY A 190 -7.77 -16.21 -22.35
CA GLY A 190 -7.76 -16.21 -20.88
C GLY A 190 -9.08 -15.73 -20.25
N LEU A 191 -9.79 -14.82 -20.93
CA LEU A 191 -11.13 -14.38 -20.54
C LEU A 191 -12.14 -15.53 -20.68
N LYS A 192 -12.12 -16.25 -21.82
CA LYS A 192 -12.94 -17.46 -22.05
C LYS A 192 -12.67 -18.51 -20.98
N ALA A 193 -11.38 -18.76 -20.71
CA ALA A 193 -10.91 -19.74 -19.75
C ALA A 193 -11.39 -19.43 -18.32
N THR A 194 -11.38 -18.15 -17.93
CA THR A 194 -11.87 -17.70 -16.62
C THR A 194 -13.37 -17.96 -16.45
N ILE A 195 -14.17 -17.68 -17.49
CA ILE A 195 -15.61 -17.94 -17.48
C ILE A 195 -15.88 -19.45 -17.45
N LEU A 196 -15.18 -20.23 -18.28
CA LEU A 196 -15.26 -21.69 -18.28
C LEU A 196 -14.97 -22.26 -16.90
N LEU A 197 -13.86 -21.84 -16.27
CA LEU A 197 -13.48 -22.31 -14.95
C LEU A 197 -14.58 -22.04 -13.91
N LYS A 198 -15.09 -20.80 -13.85
CA LYS A 198 -16.14 -20.44 -12.90
C LYS A 198 -17.45 -21.20 -13.16
N TRP A 199 -17.85 -21.34 -14.42
CA TRP A 199 -19.03 -22.12 -14.81
C TRP A 199 -18.89 -23.58 -14.38
N THR A 200 -17.76 -24.22 -14.66
CA THR A 200 -17.53 -25.62 -14.28
C THR A 200 -17.52 -25.81 -12.77
N LEU A 201 -16.93 -24.89 -12.00
CA LEU A 201 -16.97 -24.91 -10.53
C LEU A 201 -18.38 -24.74 -9.97
N PHE A 202 -19.20 -23.90 -10.60
CA PHE A 202 -20.60 -23.73 -10.25
C PHE A 202 -21.44 -24.99 -10.53
N MET A 203 -21.16 -25.69 -11.62
CA MET A 203 -21.78 -26.99 -11.92
C MET A 203 -21.33 -28.08 -10.93
N ALA A 204 -20.05 -28.09 -10.55
CA ALA A 204 -19.51 -29.00 -9.54
C ALA A 204 -20.15 -28.78 -8.15
N GLU A 205 -20.30 -27.52 -7.73
CA GLU A 205 -21.03 -27.17 -6.50
C GLU A 205 -22.49 -27.65 -6.55
N THR A 206 -23.17 -27.42 -7.67
CA THR A 206 -24.57 -27.82 -7.84
C THR A 206 -24.73 -29.34 -7.74
N ARG A 207 -23.83 -30.10 -8.38
CA ARG A 207 -23.80 -31.57 -8.25
C ARG A 207 -23.48 -32.02 -6.83
N HIS A 208 -22.59 -31.34 -6.13
CA HIS A 208 -22.27 -31.67 -4.73
C HIS A 208 -23.51 -31.47 -3.83
N CYS A 209 -24.33 -30.46 -4.11
CA CYS A 209 -25.58 -30.22 -3.38
C CYS A 209 -26.72 -31.17 -3.79
N ASP A 210 -26.70 -31.71 -5.02
CA ASP A 210 -27.73 -32.60 -5.56
C ASP A 210 -27.08 -33.79 -6.30
N PRO A 211 -26.83 -34.92 -5.59
CA PRO A 211 -26.18 -36.10 -6.17
C PRO A 211 -26.96 -36.73 -7.34
N THR A 212 -28.25 -36.44 -7.50
CA THR A 212 -29.08 -37.01 -8.58
C THR A 212 -28.66 -36.52 -9.97
N LEU A 213 -27.89 -35.43 -10.03
CA LEU A 213 -27.40 -34.84 -11.28
C LEU A 213 -26.19 -35.55 -11.87
N GLU A 214 -25.52 -36.46 -11.13
CA GLU A 214 -24.25 -37.08 -11.51
C GLU A 214 -24.22 -37.71 -12.91
N ASN A 215 -25.32 -38.33 -13.34
CA ASN A 215 -25.42 -39.00 -14.64
C ASN A 215 -25.93 -38.10 -15.77
N GLN A 216 -26.30 -36.85 -15.47
CA GLN A 216 -26.84 -35.92 -16.45
C GLN A 216 -25.71 -35.25 -17.26
N GLN A 217 -26.00 -34.95 -18.52
CA GLN A 217 -25.08 -34.22 -19.38
C GLN A 217 -24.76 -32.84 -18.79
N GLY A 218 -23.48 -32.46 -18.73
CA GLY A 218 -22.99 -31.25 -18.07
C GLY A 218 -22.53 -31.47 -16.63
N PHE A 219 -22.84 -32.61 -16.00
CA PHE A 219 -22.50 -32.90 -14.60
C PHE A 219 -21.62 -34.15 -14.41
N LYS A 220 -21.35 -34.90 -15.50
CA LYS A 220 -20.48 -36.08 -15.45
C LYS A 220 -19.08 -35.70 -14.99
N THR A 221 -18.47 -36.54 -14.14
CA THR A 221 -17.13 -36.30 -13.58
C THR A 221 -16.10 -36.05 -14.68
N GLU A 222 -16.08 -36.89 -15.71
CA GLU A 222 -15.13 -36.76 -16.84
C GLU A 222 -15.29 -35.43 -17.59
N GLU A 223 -16.53 -34.94 -17.74
CA GLU A 223 -16.81 -33.65 -18.41
C GLU A 223 -16.32 -32.48 -17.56
N LEU A 224 -16.58 -32.50 -16.24
CA LEU A 224 -16.15 -31.44 -15.32
C LEU A 224 -14.62 -31.42 -15.18
N GLU A 225 -13.99 -32.58 -15.01
CA GLU A 225 -12.52 -32.69 -14.92
C GLU A 225 -11.83 -32.20 -16.19
N SER A 226 -12.36 -32.58 -17.37
CA SER A 226 -11.82 -32.12 -18.65
C SER A 226 -11.95 -30.61 -18.83
N GLN A 227 -13.09 -30.02 -18.44
CA GLN A 227 -13.29 -28.58 -18.55
C GLN A 227 -12.39 -27.78 -17.60
N ILE A 228 -12.16 -28.27 -16.37
CA ILE A 228 -11.20 -27.67 -15.44
C ILE A 228 -9.79 -27.71 -16.06
N TRP A 229 -9.40 -28.85 -16.62
CA TRP A 229 -8.12 -28.99 -17.31
C TRP A 229 -7.99 -28.01 -18.49
N ASP A 230 -8.99 -27.94 -19.36
CA ASP A 230 -9.01 -27.05 -20.53
C ASP A 230 -8.94 -25.57 -20.13
N ALA A 231 -9.64 -25.18 -19.07
CA ALA A 231 -9.61 -23.81 -18.55
C ALA A 231 -8.22 -23.45 -17.97
N VAL A 232 -7.60 -24.36 -17.23
CA VAL A 232 -6.23 -24.15 -16.72
C VAL A 232 -5.25 -24.06 -17.88
N GLN A 233 -5.36 -24.96 -18.87
CA GLN A 233 -4.52 -24.96 -20.07
C GLN A 233 -4.74 -23.76 -21.01
N ALA A 234 -5.87 -23.06 -20.87
CA ALA A 234 -6.17 -21.83 -21.60
C ALA A 234 -5.79 -20.56 -20.80
N ASP A 235 -4.86 -20.66 -19.85
CA ASP A 235 -4.25 -19.55 -19.12
C ASP A 235 -5.20 -18.75 -18.20
N ALA A 236 -6.23 -19.39 -17.63
CA ALA A 236 -7.14 -18.74 -16.68
C ALA A 236 -6.42 -18.09 -15.49
N PHE A 237 -5.43 -18.76 -14.88
CA PHE A 237 -4.67 -18.22 -13.75
C PHE A 237 -3.82 -17.02 -14.15
N THR A 238 -3.15 -17.11 -15.30
CA THR A 238 -2.31 -16.04 -15.85
C THR A 238 -3.15 -14.80 -16.15
N TYR A 239 -4.33 -14.97 -16.74
CA TYR A 239 -5.26 -13.87 -17.02
C TYR A 239 -5.72 -13.16 -15.74
N LEU A 240 -6.12 -13.91 -14.71
CA LEU A 240 -6.51 -13.35 -13.42
C LEU A 240 -5.35 -12.63 -12.73
N ALA A 241 -4.15 -13.22 -12.75
CA ALA A 241 -2.96 -12.61 -12.16
C ALA A 241 -2.55 -11.32 -12.89
N ALA A 242 -2.66 -11.31 -14.22
CA ALA A 242 -2.43 -10.13 -15.05
C ALA A 242 -3.39 -8.99 -14.69
N ALA A 243 -4.68 -9.29 -14.55
CA ALA A 243 -5.68 -8.33 -14.12
C ALA A 243 -5.31 -7.75 -12.75
N LEU A 244 -5.02 -8.60 -11.75
CA LEU A 244 -4.60 -8.20 -10.39
C LEU A 244 -3.34 -7.33 -10.35
N ILE A 245 -2.36 -7.59 -11.21
CA ILE A 245 -1.14 -6.78 -11.27
C ILE A 245 -1.40 -5.40 -11.85
N GLN A 246 -2.27 -5.28 -12.86
CA GLN A 246 -2.69 -3.98 -13.36
C GLN A 246 -3.40 -3.17 -12.27
N PHE A 247 -4.28 -3.81 -11.49
CA PHE A 247 -4.89 -3.19 -10.31
C PHE A 247 -3.82 -2.71 -9.30
N HIS A 248 -2.83 -3.55 -9.02
CA HIS A 248 -1.75 -3.21 -8.09
C HIS A 248 -0.90 -2.03 -8.58
N LYS A 249 -0.57 -1.94 -9.87
CA LYS A 249 0.19 -0.81 -10.43
C LYS A 249 -0.55 0.53 -10.27
N CYS A 250 -1.88 0.53 -10.35
CA CYS A 250 -2.70 1.72 -10.17
C CYS A 250 -2.94 2.11 -8.70
N THR A 251 -2.85 1.16 -7.77
CA THR A 251 -3.20 1.35 -6.34
C THR A 251 -1.99 1.39 -5.40
N HIS A 252 -0.92 0.68 -5.76
CA HIS A 252 0.29 0.52 -4.99
C HIS A 252 1.50 0.86 -5.86
N THR A 253 2.23 1.87 -5.41
CA THR A 253 3.38 2.46 -6.07
C THR A 253 4.70 1.69 -5.88
N SER A 254 4.64 0.50 -5.24
CA SER A 254 5.78 -0.41 -5.14
C SER A 254 5.54 -1.64 -6.01
N PRO A 255 6.51 -2.03 -6.86
CA PRO A 255 6.35 -3.22 -7.70
C PRO A 255 6.23 -4.45 -6.79
N VAL A 256 5.17 -5.25 -7.00
CA VAL A 256 5.03 -6.53 -6.31
C VAL A 256 6.13 -7.44 -6.85
N SER A 257 7.24 -7.60 -6.12
CA SER A 257 8.39 -8.44 -6.50
C SER A 257 8.03 -9.95 -6.40
N SER A 258 6.96 -10.34 -7.08
CA SER A 258 6.49 -11.72 -7.16
C SER A 258 7.02 -12.39 -8.43
N PHE A 259 7.06 -13.72 -8.41
CA PHE A 259 7.33 -14.55 -9.59
C PHE A 259 6.50 -14.14 -10.82
N VAL A 260 5.30 -13.58 -10.63
CA VAL A 260 4.44 -13.12 -11.74
C VAL A 260 5.04 -11.96 -12.56
N GLN A 261 6.06 -11.24 -12.05
CA GLN A 261 6.74 -10.21 -12.85
C GLN A 261 7.43 -10.77 -14.10
N PHE A 262 7.77 -12.06 -14.10
CA PHE A 262 8.39 -12.74 -15.23
C PHE A 262 7.38 -13.20 -16.29
N VAL A 263 6.08 -13.03 -16.03
CA VAL A 263 5.04 -13.25 -17.05
C VAL A 263 5.07 -12.09 -18.03
N GLN A 264 5.47 -12.35 -19.27
CA GLN A 264 5.44 -11.34 -20.33
C GLN A 264 3.99 -10.91 -20.59
N PHE A 265 3.68 -9.64 -20.29
CA PHE A 265 2.39 -9.05 -20.64
C PHE A 265 2.42 -8.53 -22.08
N VAL A 266 1.34 -8.76 -22.83
CA VAL A 266 1.16 -8.17 -24.16
C VAL A 266 1.12 -6.64 -24.03
N PRO A 267 1.84 -5.86 -24.86
CA PRO A 267 1.91 -4.40 -24.77
C PRO A 267 0.55 -3.70 -24.77
N GLU A 268 -0.44 -4.23 -25.50
CA GLU A 268 -1.81 -3.68 -25.57
C GLU A 268 -2.54 -3.66 -24.22
N GLN A 269 -2.15 -4.51 -23.27
CA GLN A 269 -2.78 -4.57 -21.94
C GLN A 269 -2.27 -3.49 -20.97
N GLN A 270 -1.21 -2.74 -21.31
CA GLN A 270 -0.59 -1.75 -20.42
C GLN A 270 -1.27 -0.36 -20.44
N GLN A 271 -2.12 -0.08 -21.42
CA GLN A 271 -2.79 1.23 -21.61
C GLN A 271 -4.27 1.25 -21.15
N LYS A 272 -4.71 0.28 -20.34
CA LYS A 272 -6.11 0.21 -19.89
C LYS A 272 -6.41 1.27 -18.83
N GLU A 273 -7.56 1.93 -18.95
CA GLU A 273 -8.01 2.95 -18.00
C GLU A 273 -8.09 2.38 -16.56
N PRO A 274 -7.61 3.10 -15.53
CA PRO A 274 -7.63 2.60 -14.16
C PRO A 274 -9.07 2.37 -13.68
N LEU A 275 -9.26 1.25 -12.98
CA LEU A 275 -10.56 0.88 -12.42
C LEU A 275 -10.94 1.78 -11.25
N ALA A 276 -12.22 2.18 -11.21
CA ALA A 276 -12.72 3.09 -10.18
C ALA A 276 -12.55 2.49 -8.79
N GLU A 277 -12.13 3.33 -7.85
CA GLU A 277 -11.79 2.95 -6.47
C GLU A 277 -12.91 2.16 -5.79
N GLU A 278 -14.16 2.59 -5.99
CA GLU A 278 -15.37 1.97 -5.46
C GLU A 278 -15.63 0.54 -6.00
N PHE A 279 -15.08 0.19 -7.16
CA PHE A 279 -15.27 -1.11 -7.81
C PHE A 279 -14.05 -2.05 -7.68
N GLN A 280 -12.95 -1.60 -7.10
CA GLN A 280 -11.76 -2.43 -6.91
C GLN A 280 -12.04 -3.63 -6.00
N LEU A 281 -12.65 -3.41 -4.84
CA LEU A 281 -12.97 -4.49 -3.89
C LEU A 281 -13.94 -5.55 -4.46
N PRO A 282 -15.01 -5.19 -5.20
CA PRO A 282 -15.81 -6.15 -5.96
C PRO A 282 -15.02 -7.08 -6.88
N VAL A 283 -14.04 -6.57 -7.63
CA VAL A 283 -13.22 -7.42 -8.51
C VAL A 283 -12.27 -8.32 -7.71
N LEU A 284 -11.68 -7.81 -6.63
CA LEU A 284 -10.89 -8.65 -5.72
C LEU A 284 -11.73 -9.77 -5.11
N ASN A 285 -12.95 -9.47 -4.67
CA ASN A 285 -13.88 -10.49 -4.15
C ASN A 285 -14.30 -11.50 -5.22
N MET A 286 -14.46 -11.08 -6.48
CA MET A 286 -14.74 -11.99 -7.60
C MET A 286 -13.60 -13.00 -7.77
N CYS A 287 -12.35 -12.54 -7.78
CA CYS A 287 -11.18 -13.43 -7.84
C CYS A 287 -11.10 -14.35 -6.61
N ASP A 288 -11.35 -13.82 -5.42
CA ASP A 288 -11.36 -14.55 -4.15
C ASP A 288 -12.37 -15.70 -4.16
N VAL A 289 -13.62 -15.41 -4.52
CA VAL A 289 -14.68 -16.41 -4.64
C VAL A 289 -14.32 -17.50 -5.65
N LEU A 290 -13.75 -17.14 -6.80
CA LEU A 290 -13.30 -18.10 -7.81
C LEU A 290 -12.21 -19.02 -7.26
N VAL A 291 -11.16 -18.46 -6.67
CA VAL A 291 -10.04 -19.21 -6.07
C VAL A 291 -10.56 -20.16 -4.99
N ARG A 292 -11.42 -19.69 -4.09
CA ARG A 292 -11.94 -20.53 -3.00
C ARG A 292 -12.84 -21.65 -3.50
N SER A 293 -13.64 -21.38 -4.54
CA SER A 293 -14.45 -22.40 -5.22
C SER A 293 -13.55 -23.47 -5.86
N LEU A 294 -12.47 -23.05 -6.53
CA LEU A 294 -11.48 -23.93 -7.14
C LEU A 294 -10.85 -24.85 -6.08
N LEU A 295 -10.39 -24.29 -4.96
CA LEU A 295 -9.75 -25.07 -3.89
C LEU A 295 -10.72 -26.02 -3.19
N THR A 296 -12.01 -25.69 -3.16
CA THR A 296 -13.04 -26.50 -2.53
C THR A 296 -13.48 -27.67 -3.42
N TYR A 297 -13.74 -27.41 -4.70
CA TYR A 297 -14.37 -28.38 -5.61
C TYR A 297 -13.42 -29.06 -6.59
N ALA A 298 -12.24 -28.48 -6.88
CA ALA A 298 -11.29 -29.01 -7.88
C ALA A 298 -9.94 -29.48 -7.27
N SER A 299 -9.93 -29.83 -5.98
CA SER A 299 -8.70 -30.19 -5.26
C SER A 299 -7.99 -31.43 -5.83
N SER A 300 -8.74 -32.41 -6.36
CA SER A 300 -8.20 -33.61 -7.01
C SER A 300 -7.51 -33.29 -8.33
N GLU A 301 -8.09 -32.37 -9.09
CA GLU A 301 -7.69 -31.94 -10.42
C GLU A 301 -6.38 -31.15 -10.31
N LEU A 302 -6.27 -30.26 -9.32
CA LEU A 302 -5.01 -29.57 -8.99
C LEU A 302 -3.87 -30.53 -8.67
N ARG A 303 -4.15 -31.61 -7.94
CA ARG A 303 -3.15 -32.67 -7.65
C ARG A 303 -2.72 -33.40 -8.92
N LYS A 304 -3.67 -33.76 -9.79
CA LYS A 304 -3.39 -34.39 -11.09
C LYS A 304 -2.56 -33.46 -12.00
N ILE A 305 -2.88 -32.16 -12.03
CA ILE A 305 -2.11 -31.14 -12.77
C ILE A 305 -0.68 -31.06 -12.26
N LYS A 306 -0.50 -30.94 -10.95
CA LYS A 306 0.84 -30.89 -10.34
C LYS A 306 1.66 -32.13 -10.66
N GLN A 307 1.08 -33.32 -10.47
CA GLN A 307 1.76 -34.58 -10.74
C GLN A 307 2.23 -34.67 -12.20
N ARG A 308 1.38 -34.29 -13.16
CA ARG A 308 1.75 -34.25 -14.58
C ARG A 308 2.90 -33.27 -14.84
N GLN A 309 2.91 -32.10 -14.21
CA GLN A 309 4.00 -31.12 -14.35
C GLN A 309 5.32 -31.67 -13.78
N GLU A 310 5.28 -32.31 -12.62
CA GLU A 310 6.46 -32.94 -12.00
C GLU A 310 6.99 -34.12 -12.86
N ASP A 311 6.10 -34.95 -13.42
CA ASP A 311 6.47 -36.06 -14.30
C ASP A 311 7.15 -35.55 -15.59
N LEU A 312 6.63 -34.45 -16.17
CA LEU A 312 7.25 -33.80 -17.33
C LEU A 312 8.65 -33.26 -16.98
N LEU A 313 8.80 -32.57 -15.86
CA LEU A 313 10.10 -32.05 -15.42
C LEU A 313 11.11 -33.17 -15.13
N ALA A 314 10.67 -34.26 -14.48
CA ALA A 314 11.49 -35.43 -14.23
C ALA A 314 11.97 -36.09 -15.53
N SER A 315 11.09 -36.19 -16.55
CA SER A 315 11.45 -36.74 -17.86
C SER A 315 12.53 -35.90 -18.56
N VAL A 316 12.41 -34.57 -18.54
CA VAL A 316 13.40 -33.63 -19.09
C VAL A 316 14.74 -33.76 -18.38
N TRP A 317 14.73 -33.92 -17.05
CA TRP A 317 15.96 -34.12 -16.26
C TRP A 317 16.62 -35.46 -16.56
N THR A 318 15.84 -36.53 -16.75
CA THR A 318 16.39 -37.83 -17.16
C THR A 318 16.98 -37.82 -18.56
N ASP A 319 16.40 -37.07 -19.51
CA ASP A 319 16.94 -36.93 -20.87
C ASP A 319 18.25 -36.11 -20.88
N ARG A 320 18.33 -35.02 -20.11
CA ARG A 320 19.60 -34.30 -19.91
C ARG A 320 20.68 -35.18 -19.27
N SER A 321 20.29 -36.05 -18.34
CA SER A 321 21.19 -37.01 -17.70
C SER A 321 21.66 -38.12 -18.66
N ARG A 322 20.86 -38.50 -19.67
CA ARG A 322 21.25 -39.43 -20.74
C ARG A 322 22.18 -38.77 -21.76
N MET A 323 21.99 -37.49 -22.06
CA MET A 323 22.89 -36.71 -22.92
C MET A 323 24.27 -36.47 -22.29
N PHE A 324 24.39 -36.55 -20.96
CA PHE A 324 25.68 -36.46 -20.26
C PHE A 324 26.62 -37.68 -20.46
N ARG A 325 26.19 -38.72 -21.20
CA ARG A 325 27.06 -39.81 -21.67
C ARG A 325 27.63 -39.60 -23.06
N SER A 326 27.22 -38.55 -23.78
CA SER A 326 27.85 -38.11 -25.02
C SER A 326 28.74 -36.90 -24.76
N ILE A 327 30.02 -37.04 -25.10
CA ILE A 327 31.06 -36.02 -24.93
C ILE A 327 30.79 -34.86 -25.89
N ALA A 328 30.05 -33.85 -25.44
CA ALA A 328 29.99 -32.54 -26.07
C ALA A 328 29.80 -31.46 -24.99
N PRO A 329 30.49 -30.31 -25.08
CA PRO A 329 30.40 -29.24 -24.09
C PRO A 329 29.01 -28.60 -24.08
N PRO A 330 28.56 -28.01 -22.94
CA PRO A 330 27.25 -27.38 -22.83
C PRO A 330 27.28 -26.04 -23.57
N SER A 331 27.02 -26.07 -24.88
CA SER A 331 26.64 -24.89 -25.63
C SER A 331 25.22 -24.47 -25.23
N SER A 332 25.08 -23.22 -24.78
CA SER A 332 23.91 -22.33 -24.90
C SER A 332 22.51 -22.98 -24.94
N GLU A 333 21.65 -22.54 -24.02
CA GLU A 333 20.19 -22.71 -24.09
C GLU A 333 19.70 -22.74 -25.54
N ILE A 334 19.16 -23.89 -25.95
CA ILE A 334 18.62 -24.06 -27.30
C ILE A 334 17.43 -23.09 -27.43
N GLU A 335 17.64 -21.99 -28.15
CA GLU A 335 16.58 -21.10 -28.61
C GLU A 335 15.48 -21.95 -29.29
N GLY A 336 14.27 -21.93 -28.71
CA GLY A 336 13.08 -22.48 -29.36
C GLY A 336 12.29 -23.54 -28.59
N GLN A 337 12.75 -24.05 -27.44
CA GLN A 337 11.86 -24.83 -26.56
C GLN A 337 11.09 -23.89 -25.62
N PRO A 338 9.74 -23.88 -25.64
CA PRO A 338 8.97 -23.10 -24.67
C PRO A 338 9.28 -23.62 -23.27
N ALA A 339 9.51 -22.71 -22.32
CA ALA A 339 9.71 -23.06 -20.92
C ALA A 339 8.58 -24.00 -20.43
N PRO A 340 8.87 -25.00 -19.60
CA PRO A 340 7.86 -25.91 -19.10
C PRO A 340 6.76 -25.13 -18.39
N ARG A 341 5.51 -25.44 -18.72
CA ARG A 341 4.33 -24.77 -18.19
C ARG A 341 4.16 -25.06 -16.70
N ASN A 342 4.10 -24.01 -15.88
CA ASN A 342 4.02 -24.09 -14.42
C ASN A 342 2.72 -23.46 -13.86
N ASP A 343 1.58 -24.09 -14.15
CA ASP A 343 0.26 -23.59 -13.73
C ASP A 343 0.08 -23.55 -12.20
N ILE A 344 0.65 -24.51 -11.45
CA ILE A 344 0.53 -24.52 -9.98
C ILE A 344 1.35 -23.40 -9.35
N THR A 345 2.54 -23.12 -9.88
CA THR A 345 3.34 -21.95 -9.50
C THR A 345 2.59 -20.65 -9.78
N MET A 346 1.85 -20.58 -10.90
CA MET A 346 0.98 -19.44 -11.21
C MET A 346 -0.18 -19.31 -10.22
N LEU A 347 -0.80 -20.43 -9.82
CA LEU A 347 -1.87 -20.45 -8.82
C LEU A 347 -1.38 -19.92 -7.47
N TYR A 348 -0.22 -20.35 -6.99
CA TYR A 348 0.35 -19.85 -5.73
C TYR A 348 0.61 -18.34 -5.79
N SER A 349 1.21 -17.88 -6.88
CA SER A 349 1.46 -16.45 -7.07
C SER A 349 0.16 -15.64 -7.17
N LEU A 350 -0.87 -16.17 -7.86
CA LEU A 350 -2.20 -15.56 -7.95
C LEU A 350 -2.81 -15.38 -6.55
N ILE A 351 -2.77 -16.42 -5.71
CA ILE A 351 -3.25 -16.35 -4.32
C ILE A 351 -2.44 -15.30 -3.53
N GLY A 352 -1.11 -15.29 -3.68
CA GLY A 352 -0.24 -14.30 -3.03
C GLY A 352 -0.64 -12.87 -3.35
N VAL A 353 -0.70 -12.51 -4.64
CA VAL A 353 -1.07 -11.16 -5.09
C VAL A 353 -2.49 -10.81 -4.60
N LEU A 354 -3.44 -11.72 -4.76
CA LEU A 354 -4.84 -11.50 -4.38
C LEU A 354 -5.00 -11.17 -2.88
N TYR A 355 -4.40 -11.98 -2.00
CA TYR A 355 -4.53 -11.79 -0.55
C TYR A 355 -3.67 -10.64 -0.01
N VAL A 356 -2.62 -10.24 -0.74
CA VAL A 356 -1.95 -8.95 -0.50
C VAL A 356 -2.89 -7.78 -0.83
N SER A 357 -3.71 -7.84 -1.88
CA SER A 357 -4.65 -6.77 -2.24
C SER A 357 -5.89 -6.72 -1.34
N LEU A 358 -6.37 -7.87 -0.85
CA LEU A 358 -7.59 -7.95 -0.04
C LEU A 358 -7.45 -7.30 1.36
N PRO A 359 -8.57 -6.93 2.02
CA PRO A 359 -8.54 -6.44 3.39
C PRO A 359 -7.86 -7.40 4.37
N PRO A 360 -7.26 -6.91 5.47
CA PRO A 360 -6.60 -7.76 6.45
C PRO A 360 -7.58 -8.78 7.04
N GLU A 361 -7.06 -9.94 7.46
CA GLU A 361 -7.81 -11.07 8.02
C GLU A 361 -8.74 -11.82 7.03
N ARG A 362 -8.78 -11.44 5.74
CA ARG A 362 -9.59 -12.18 4.76
C ARG A 362 -9.14 -13.64 4.58
N ALA A 363 -7.86 -13.92 4.81
CA ALA A 363 -7.25 -15.25 4.70
C ALA A 363 -7.51 -16.20 5.89
N LEU A 364 -8.23 -15.79 6.94
CA LEU A 364 -8.33 -16.55 8.20
C LEU A 364 -8.71 -18.03 8.05
N GLN A 365 -9.60 -18.36 7.13
CA GLN A 365 -10.07 -19.73 6.94
C GLN A 365 -9.04 -20.65 6.27
N PHE A 366 -8.01 -20.12 5.59
CA PHE A 366 -6.85 -20.92 5.18
C PHE A 366 -6.11 -21.49 6.39
N TRP A 367 -6.17 -20.78 7.52
CA TRP A 367 -5.58 -21.18 8.79
C TRP A 367 -6.54 -21.98 9.68
N GLY A 368 -7.72 -22.35 9.17
CA GLY A 368 -8.75 -23.06 9.93
C GLY A 368 -9.46 -22.21 10.99
N ALA A 369 -9.27 -20.90 10.98
CA ALA A 369 -9.90 -19.97 11.91
C ALA A 369 -11.15 -19.34 11.30
N THR A 370 -12.17 -19.10 12.12
CA THR A 370 -13.39 -18.41 11.71
C THR A 370 -13.28 -16.90 11.94
N PRO A 371 -13.75 -16.06 11.00
CA PRO A 371 -13.82 -14.61 11.17
C PRO A 371 -14.69 -14.24 12.39
N THR A 372 -14.07 -13.91 13.52
CA THR A 372 -14.77 -13.45 14.72
C THR A 372 -15.01 -11.95 14.62
N GLY A 373 -16.20 -11.56 14.14
CA GLY A 373 -16.67 -10.18 14.21
C GLY A 373 -18.03 -10.14 14.90
N GLU A 374 -18.13 -9.45 16.03
CA GLU A 374 -19.31 -9.36 16.92
C GLU A 374 -20.60 -8.84 16.25
N THR A 375 -20.58 -8.50 14.96
CA THR A 375 -21.70 -7.88 14.23
C THR A 375 -22.00 -8.49 12.85
N ARG A 376 -21.22 -9.45 12.35
CA ARG A 376 -21.44 -10.06 11.02
C ARG A 376 -21.47 -11.59 11.13
N GLY A 377 -22.61 -12.18 10.78
CA GLY A 377 -22.72 -13.63 10.57
C GLY A 377 -21.84 -14.11 9.40
N LEU A 378 -21.40 -15.36 9.45
CA LEU A 378 -20.67 -15.98 8.34
C LEU A 378 -21.54 -16.00 7.08
N SER A 379 -20.95 -15.68 5.93
CA SER A 379 -21.62 -15.90 4.65
C SER A 379 -21.79 -17.41 4.37
N TYR A 380 -22.72 -17.76 3.49
CA TYR A 380 -22.97 -19.15 3.12
C TYR A 380 -21.69 -19.86 2.64
N MET A 381 -20.88 -19.19 1.81
CA MET A 381 -19.58 -19.69 1.37
C MET A 381 -18.65 -19.97 2.54
N GLU A 382 -18.53 -19.03 3.48
CA GLU A 382 -17.66 -19.18 4.64
C GLU A 382 -18.12 -20.33 5.55
N LEU A 383 -19.43 -20.53 5.68
CA LEU A 383 -20.01 -21.67 6.40
C LEU A 383 -19.62 -22.99 5.74
N THR A 384 -19.84 -23.12 4.43
CA THR A 384 -19.51 -24.30 3.64
C THR A 384 -18.02 -24.64 3.76
N GLU A 385 -17.14 -23.65 3.60
CA GLU A 385 -15.69 -23.83 3.71
C GLU A 385 -15.23 -24.27 5.10
N THR A 386 -15.82 -23.68 6.15
CA THR A 386 -15.51 -24.05 7.54
C THR A 386 -15.90 -25.50 7.80
N SER A 387 -17.03 -25.95 7.26
CA SER A 387 -17.47 -27.35 7.37
C SER A 387 -16.64 -28.32 6.51
N ALA A 388 -16.18 -27.88 5.34
CA ALA A 388 -15.49 -28.72 4.38
C ALA A 388 -14.00 -28.92 4.70
N GLY A 389 -13.36 -27.99 5.41
CA GLY A 389 -11.94 -28.08 5.80
C GLY A 389 -10.96 -28.09 4.62
N LYS A 390 -11.39 -27.69 3.42
CA LYS A 390 -10.60 -27.79 2.18
C LYS A 390 -9.47 -26.78 2.08
N LEU A 391 -9.67 -25.55 2.57
CA LEU A 391 -8.65 -24.50 2.50
C LEU A 391 -7.42 -24.79 3.37
N PRO A 392 -7.56 -25.19 4.66
CA PRO A 392 -6.43 -25.64 5.46
C PRO A 392 -5.75 -26.87 4.87
N SER A 393 -6.53 -27.82 4.35
CA SER A 393 -6.01 -29.02 3.67
C SER A 393 -5.17 -28.67 2.43
N PHE A 394 -5.60 -27.68 1.66
CA PHE A 394 -4.86 -27.18 0.50
C PHE A 394 -3.55 -26.54 0.93
N LEU A 395 -3.56 -25.68 1.95
CA LEU A 395 -2.35 -25.03 2.45
C LEU A 395 -1.31 -26.05 2.93
N GLN A 396 -1.77 -27.07 3.68
CA GLN A 396 -0.93 -28.17 4.13
C GLN A 396 -0.35 -28.96 2.95
N TRP A 397 -1.20 -29.32 1.98
CA TRP A 397 -0.76 -29.99 0.76
C TRP A 397 0.25 -29.14 -0.02
N ALA A 398 0.03 -27.84 -0.15
CA ALA A 398 0.90 -26.94 -0.90
C ALA A 398 2.31 -26.91 -0.32
N VAL A 399 2.44 -26.87 1.01
CA VAL A 399 3.73 -26.85 1.71
C VAL A 399 4.43 -28.21 1.63
N TRP A 400 3.73 -29.30 1.92
CA TRP A 400 4.32 -30.65 1.93
C TRP A 400 4.70 -31.17 0.56
N SER A 401 3.92 -30.84 -0.46
CA SER A 401 4.19 -31.30 -1.82
C SER A 401 5.24 -30.44 -2.54
N THR A 402 5.65 -29.29 -1.99
CA THR A 402 6.66 -28.43 -2.62
C THR A 402 8.05 -28.86 -2.19
N GLN A 403 8.85 -29.32 -3.15
CA GLN A 403 10.21 -29.76 -2.93
C GLN A 403 11.17 -28.57 -2.88
N VAL A 404 12.13 -28.59 -1.95
CA VAL A 404 13.14 -27.52 -1.79
C VAL A 404 14.00 -27.31 -3.04
N ARG A 405 14.10 -28.32 -3.92
CA ARG A 405 14.85 -28.25 -5.18
C ARG A 405 14.13 -27.43 -6.27
N ASP A 406 12.80 -27.30 -6.17
CA ASP A 406 12.02 -26.50 -7.10
C ASP A 406 11.94 -25.06 -6.58
N VAL A 407 12.93 -24.26 -6.98
CA VAL A 407 13.07 -22.87 -6.52
C VAL A 407 11.90 -22.01 -6.99
N ASP A 408 11.38 -22.24 -8.20
CA ASP A 408 10.30 -21.43 -8.77
C ASP A 408 8.99 -21.67 -8.01
N MET A 409 8.66 -22.93 -7.71
CA MET A 409 7.52 -23.29 -6.87
C MET A 409 7.68 -22.79 -5.42
N THR A 410 8.90 -22.88 -4.86
CA THR A 410 9.18 -22.43 -3.49
C THR A 410 9.04 -20.91 -3.36
N MET A 411 9.52 -20.15 -4.34
CA MET A 411 9.31 -18.69 -4.41
C MET A 411 7.82 -18.32 -4.43
N ALA A 412 7.04 -18.96 -5.31
CA ALA A 412 5.60 -18.71 -5.40
C ALA A 412 4.85 -19.11 -4.12
N LEU A 413 5.32 -20.15 -3.44
CA LEU A 413 4.79 -20.56 -2.14
C LEU A 413 5.04 -19.51 -1.05
N TYR A 414 6.22 -18.89 -1.00
CA TYR A 414 6.46 -17.75 -0.09
C TYR A 414 5.60 -16.53 -0.44
N ASP A 415 5.39 -16.25 -1.73
CA ASP A 415 4.46 -15.19 -2.16
C ASP A 415 3.04 -15.47 -1.68
N MET A 416 2.58 -16.71 -1.82
CA MET A 416 1.28 -17.15 -1.30
C MET A 416 1.19 -16.98 0.21
N LEU A 417 2.17 -17.49 0.97
CA LEU A 417 2.20 -17.37 2.43
C LEU A 417 2.24 -15.92 2.89
N SER A 418 2.96 -15.04 2.19
CA SER A 418 3.00 -13.62 2.48
C SER A 418 1.62 -12.98 2.34
N GLY A 419 0.90 -13.26 1.26
CA GLY A 419 -0.49 -12.80 1.08
C GLY A 419 -1.41 -13.34 2.19
N LEU A 420 -1.33 -14.63 2.48
CA LEU A 420 -2.16 -15.28 3.50
C LEU A 420 -1.85 -14.85 4.95
N ALA A 421 -0.69 -14.24 5.19
CA ALA A 421 -0.28 -13.73 6.49
C ALA A 421 -0.84 -12.33 6.80
N LYS A 422 -1.47 -11.62 5.84
CA LYS A 422 -1.94 -10.24 6.04
C LYS A 422 -3.05 -10.15 7.11
N GLY A 423 -2.74 -9.49 8.22
CA GLY A 423 -3.63 -9.35 9.38
C GLY A 423 -2.98 -9.87 10.66
N LYS A 424 -3.44 -9.39 11.81
CA LYS A 424 -2.88 -9.74 13.13
C LYS A 424 -3.02 -11.25 13.41
N LYS A 425 -4.24 -11.79 13.32
CA LYS A 425 -4.53 -13.20 13.59
C LYS A 425 -3.92 -14.10 12.51
N CYS A 426 -4.06 -13.73 11.23
CA CYS A 426 -3.39 -14.44 10.12
C CYS A 426 -1.87 -14.54 10.33
N SER A 427 -1.20 -13.45 10.73
CA SER A 427 0.25 -13.46 10.98
C SER A 427 0.65 -14.32 12.17
N GLU A 428 -0.11 -14.31 13.25
CA GLU A 428 0.14 -15.18 14.42
C GLU A 428 0.00 -16.66 14.04
N LEU A 429 -1.00 -17.02 13.24
CA LEU A 429 -1.20 -18.38 12.74
C LEU A 429 -0.08 -18.79 11.76
N ALA A 430 0.29 -17.91 10.84
CA ALA A 430 1.40 -18.13 9.91
C ALA A 430 2.75 -18.34 10.64
N TYR A 431 3.03 -17.50 11.65
CA TYR A 431 4.21 -17.63 12.49
C TYR A 431 4.26 -18.99 13.18
N ASN A 432 3.16 -19.38 13.85
CA ASN A 432 3.06 -20.65 14.58
C ASN A 432 3.20 -21.86 13.65
N PHE A 433 2.61 -21.79 12.45
CA PHE A 433 2.72 -22.83 11.44
C PHE A 433 4.18 -23.04 11.01
N LEU A 434 4.92 -21.96 10.72
CA LEU A 434 6.33 -22.03 10.31
C LEU A 434 7.28 -22.36 11.47
N ALA A 435 6.95 -21.96 12.70
CA ALA A 435 7.72 -22.29 13.90
C ALA A 435 7.67 -23.78 14.24
N ARG A 436 6.56 -24.45 13.91
CA ARG A 436 6.42 -25.92 14.01
C ARG A 436 7.08 -26.68 12.86
N GLY A 437 7.69 -25.96 11.92
CA GLY A 437 8.22 -26.51 10.68
C GLY A 437 7.10 -27.04 9.79
N GLY A 438 6.14 -26.19 9.40
CA GLY A 438 5.15 -26.55 8.37
C GLY A 438 4.32 -27.81 8.65
N GLY A 439 4.03 -28.09 9.92
CA GLY A 439 3.25 -29.26 10.37
C GLY A 439 1.74 -29.14 10.09
N GLU A 440 0.89 -29.68 10.97
CA GLU A 440 -0.56 -29.51 10.83
C GLU A 440 -0.97 -28.02 10.94
N VAL A 441 -1.75 -27.54 9.96
CA VAL A 441 -2.31 -26.17 9.96
C VAL A 441 -3.23 -25.96 11.17
N ILE A 442 -4.02 -27.00 11.52
CA ILE A 442 -4.90 -27.03 12.69
C ILE A 442 -4.32 -28.04 13.69
N PRO A 443 -3.87 -27.62 14.89
CA PRO A 443 -3.31 -28.55 15.86
C PRO A 443 -4.34 -29.57 16.36
N GLY A 444 -4.05 -30.86 16.22
CA GLY A 444 -4.90 -31.96 16.72
C GLY A 444 -6.08 -32.32 15.80
N SER A 445 -6.05 -31.88 14.54
CA SER A 445 -7.11 -32.20 13.59
C SER A 445 -7.01 -33.66 13.14
N SER A 446 -8.12 -34.41 13.24
CA SER A 446 -8.23 -35.78 12.75
C SER A 446 -8.41 -35.90 11.23
N LEU A 447 -8.04 -34.87 10.45
CA LEU A 447 -7.99 -35.01 8.99
C LEU A 447 -6.94 -36.08 8.66
N PRO A 448 -7.22 -37.01 7.72
CA PRO A 448 -6.36 -38.14 7.47
C PRO A 448 -4.96 -37.66 7.10
N SER A 449 -4.06 -37.72 8.09
CA SER A 449 -2.63 -37.67 7.89
C SER A 449 -2.34 -38.88 7.02
N SER A 450 -2.04 -38.67 5.74
CA SER A 450 -1.44 -39.72 4.93
C SER A 450 -0.11 -40.04 5.60
N THR A 451 -0.10 -41.06 6.45
CA THR A 451 1.09 -41.70 6.98
C THR A 451 1.89 -42.20 5.79
N GLY A 452 2.87 -41.41 5.37
CA GLY A 452 3.68 -41.72 4.20
C GLY A 452 4.64 -40.61 3.82
N SER A 453 5.72 -40.45 4.60
CA SER A 453 7.09 -40.43 4.06
C SER A 453 8.09 -40.23 5.21
N TYR A 454 8.71 -41.33 5.66
CA TYR A 454 9.99 -41.26 6.36
C TYR A 454 11.01 -40.69 5.35
N ASN A 455 11.54 -39.48 5.62
CA ASN A 455 12.76 -38.85 5.05
C ASN A 455 12.63 -37.44 4.45
N ALA A 456 11.48 -36.77 4.49
CA ALA A 456 11.41 -35.34 4.19
C ALA A 456 11.06 -34.55 5.45
N GLY A 457 12.08 -33.97 6.11
CA GLY A 457 11.85 -32.91 7.08
C GLY A 457 11.08 -31.74 6.42
N PRO A 458 10.52 -30.81 7.21
CA PRO A 458 9.68 -29.77 6.64
C PRO A 458 10.46 -28.89 5.67
N SER A 459 9.93 -28.77 4.45
CA SER A 459 10.51 -28.03 3.33
C SER A 459 10.68 -26.54 3.65
N ILE A 460 9.86 -25.99 4.55
CA ILE A 460 9.82 -24.57 4.91
C ILE A 460 9.69 -24.40 6.43
N SER A 461 10.66 -23.74 7.05
CA SER A 461 10.65 -23.37 8.48
C SER A 461 11.44 -22.08 8.69
N TRP A 462 11.18 -21.34 9.78
CA TRP A 462 11.97 -20.15 10.11
C TRP A 462 13.47 -20.48 10.24
N SER A 463 13.81 -21.61 10.87
CA SER A 463 15.19 -22.05 11.06
C SER A 463 15.92 -22.33 9.75
N THR A 464 15.27 -23.00 8.79
CA THR A 464 15.89 -23.32 7.49
C THR A 464 16.31 -22.04 6.76
N ILE A 465 15.51 -20.98 6.89
CA ILE A 465 15.69 -19.77 6.08
C ILE A 465 16.65 -18.79 6.74
N PHE A 466 16.60 -18.63 8.08
CA PHE A 466 17.63 -17.88 8.78
C PHE A 466 19.01 -18.54 8.65
N ALA A 467 19.07 -19.88 8.61
CA ALA A 467 20.31 -20.60 8.31
C ALA A 467 20.81 -20.34 6.88
N LEU A 468 19.92 -20.23 5.88
CA LEU A 468 20.30 -19.83 4.52
C LEU A 468 20.93 -18.44 4.50
N LEU A 469 20.29 -17.45 5.14
CA LEU A 469 20.81 -16.09 5.21
C LEU A 469 22.13 -16.00 5.98
N GLU A 470 22.26 -16.73 7.10
CA GLU A 470 23.49 -16.78 7.89
C GLU A 470 24.63 -17.46 7.12
N SER A 471 24.34 -18.44 6.26
CA SER A 471 25.35 -19.09 5.42
C SER A 471 26.07 -18.09 4.49
N TRP A 472 25.40 -17.03 4.06
CA TRP A 472 26.00 -15.96 3.25
C TRP A 472 26.88 -15.02 4.07
N THR A 473 26.71 -14.99 5.39
CA THR A 473 27.54 -14.16 6.29
C THR A 473 28.81 -14.88 6.76
N SER A 474 28.89 -16.20 6.56
CA SER A 474 30.02 -17.03 7.00
C SER A 474 31.16 -17.00 5.98
N PRO A 475 32.42 -16.76 6.40
CA PRO A 475 33.55 -16.83 5.48
C PRO A 475 33.70 -18.25 4.92
N ALA A 476 33.75 -18.38 3.59
CA ALA A 476 33.91 -19.67 2.93
C ALA A 476 35.20 -20.37 3.42
N PRO A 477 35.17 -21.68 3.75
CA PRO A 477 36.38 -22.38 4.15
C PRO A 477 37.35 -22.40 2.97
N SER A 478 38.59 -21.92 3.19
CA SER A 478 39.65 -21.97 2.21
C SER A 478 39.83 -23.41 1.72
N PRO A 479 39.90 -23.67 0.39
CA PRO A 479 40.14 -25.02 -0.09
C PRO A 479 41.48 -25.49 0.44
N ARG A 480 41.49 -26.55 1.26
CA ARG A 480 42.73 -27.19 1.72
C ARG A 480 43.47 -27.69 0.48
N THR A 481 44.59 -27.05 0.17
CA THR A 481 45.50 -27.47 -0.88
C THR A 481 46.06 -28.83 -0.51
N ASN A 482 45.62 -29.89 -1.19
CA ASN A 482 46.29 -31.19 -1.17
C ASN A 482 47.70 -31.00 -1.73
N GLN A 483 48.73 -30.94 -0.88
CA GLN A 483 50.11 -31.09 -1.32
C GLN A 483 50.49 -32.58 -1.33
N PRO A 484 51.01 -33.12 -2.44
CA PRO A 484 51.69 -34.42 -2.44
C PRO A 484 53.10 -34.28 -1.80
N PRO A 485 53.65 -35.35 -1.20
CA PRO A 485 54.93 -35.28 -0.52
C PRO A 485 56.07 -35.35 -1.56
N SER A 486 57.02 -34.41 -1.51
CA SER A 486 58.30 -34.54 -2.20
C SER A 486 59.47 -34.49 -1.21
N LEU A 487 60.34 -35.47 -1.37
CA LEU A 487 61.62 -35.66 -0.68
C LEU A 487 62.70 -34.84 -1.40
N ALA A 488 63.52 -34.06 -0.67
CA ALA A 488 64.98 -33.93 -0.93
C ALA A 488 65.68 -32.92 0.01
N ALA A 489 66.62 -33.48 0.78
CA ALA A 489 68.01 -33.05 1.02
C ALA A 489 68.36 -31.67 1.62
N SER A 490 69.02 -31.76 2.78
CA SER A 490 69.95 -30.81 3.40
C SER A 490 71.06 -30.31 2.46
N PHE A 491 71.46 -29.04 2.60
CA PHE A 491 72.86 -28.60 2.80
C PHE A 491 72.88 -27.10 3.18
N GLY A 492 73.72 -26.72 4.14
CA GLY A 492 73.70 -25.40 4.81
C GLY A 492 74.56 -24.30 4.18
N GLY A 493 74.66 -23.16 4.89
CA GLY A 493 75.75 -22.19 4.73
C GLY A 493 75.33 -20.72 4.58
N PHE A 494 75.50 -19.96 5.66
CA PHE A 494 75.85 -18.54 5.79
C PHE A 494 75.48 -17.50 4.72
N GLY A 495 74.76 -16.45 5.19
CA GLY A 495 75.13 -15.05 4.95
C GLY A 495 74.49 -14.33 3.76
N SER A 496 73.41 -13.58 4.00
CA SER A 496 73.14 -12.33 3.28
C SER A 496 72.03 -11.53 3.96
N LEU A 497 72.34 -10.28 4.31
CA LEU A 497 71.41 -9.25 4.74
C LEU A 497 70.58 -8.81 3.52
N ALA A 498 69.30 -9.18 3.48
CA ALA A 498 68.34 -8.64 2.51
C ALA A 498 67.26 -7.85 3.24
N ILE A 499 67.21 -6.57 2.88
CA ILE A 499 66.30 -5.50 3.30
C ILE A 499 64.84 -5.95 3.14
N SER A 500 64.10 -5.98 4.24
CA SER A 500 62.65 -6.16 4.24
C SER A 500 61.98 -4.87 3.74
N GLN A 501 61.66 -4.83 2.44
CA GLN A 501 60.67 -3.87 1.93
C GLN A 501 59.30 -4.18 2.56
N PRO A 502 58.57 -3.18 3.09
CA PRO A 502 57.18 -3.36 3.43
C PRO A 502 56.38 -3.48 2.13
N HIS A 503 55.84 -4.67 1.86
CA HIS A 503 54.84 -4.86 0.81
C HIS A 503 53.62 -3.96 1.08
N PRO A 504 53.05 -3.33 0.04
CA PRO A 504 51.77 -2.65 0.18
C PRO A 504 50.68 -3.69 0.53
N PRO A 505 49.66 -3.33 1.34
CA PRO A 505 48.53 -4.21 1.56
C PRO A 505 47.83 -4.40 0.21
N THR A 506 47.91 -5.61 -0.32
CA THR A 506 47.10 -6.05 -1.46
C THR A 506 45.64 -5.86 -1.09
N GLN A 507 44.97 -4.94 -1.77
CA GLN A 507 43.52 -4.78 -1.73
C GLN A 507 42.91 -6.13 -2.10
N GLN A 508 42.33 -6.81 -1.11
CA GLN A 508 41.46 -7.94 -1.39
C GLN A 508 40.25 -7.37 -2.15
N PRO A 509 39.92 -7.88 -3.36
CA PRO A 509 38.66 -7.52 -4.00
C PRO A 509 37.51 -7.87 -3.05
N PRO A 510 36.39 -7.11 -3.06
CA PRO A 510 35.23 -7.43 -2.24
C PRO A 510 34.87 -8.90 -2.46
N GLN A 511 34.66 -9.63 -1.37
CA GLN A 511 34.26 -11.04 -1.43
C GLN A 511 32.89 -11.13 -2.09
N HIS A 512 32.88 -11.26 -3.42
CA HIS A 512 31.67 -11.49 -4.19
C HIS A 512 31.27 -12.94 -3.94
N ILE A 513 30.38 -13.14 -2.98
CA ILE A 513 29.71 -14.42 -2.77
C ILE A 513 28.98 -14.72 -4.08
N PRO A 514 29.20 -15.88 -4.73
CA PRO A 514 28.45 -16.23 -5.92
C PRO A 514 27.02 -16.61 -5.51
N ILE A 515 26.17 -15.60 -5.31
CA ILE A 515 24.72 -15.76 -5.08
C ILE A 515 24.06 -15.85 -6.46
N GLY A 516 23.39 -16.97 -6.73
CA GLY A 516 22.67 -17.14 -7.99
C GLY A 516 21.46 -16.20 -8.08
N PRO A 517 21.01 -15.82 -9.29
CA PRO A 517 19.83 -14.96 -9.44
C PRO A 517 18.55 -15.58 -8.84
N LYS A 518 18.43 -16.91 -8.87
CA LYS A 518 17.31 -17.62 -8.23
C LYS A 518 17.36 -17.57 -6.71
N ASP A 519 18.55 -17.59 -6.10
CA ASP A 519 18.71 -17.50 -4.65
C ASP A 519 18.33 -16.11 -4.12
N VAL A 520 18.63 -15.07 -4.91
CA VAL A 520 18.22 -13.69 -4.65
C VAL A 520 16.69 -13.58 -4.59
N LEU A 521 16.02 -14.07 -5.63
CA LEU A 521 14.56 -14.00 -5.73
C LEU A 521 13.88 -14.83 -4.62
N LEU A 522 14.45 -15.99 -4.28
CA LEU A 522 14.01 -16.80 -3.16
C LEU A 522 14.11 -16.04 -1.84
N ALA A 523 15.27 -15.42 -1.55
CA ALA A 523 15.42 -14.61 -0.35
C ALA A 523 14.49 -13.40 -0.31
N GLN A 524 14.24 -12.74 -1.45
CA GLN A 524 13.27 -11.64 -1.52
C GLN A 524 11.85 -12.10 -1.18
N SER A 525 11.41 -13.24 -1.71
CA SER A 525 10.09 -13.80 -1.41
C SER A 525 9.93 -14.10 0.10
N PHE A 526 11.00 -14.62 0.72
CA PHE A 526 11.04 -14.83 2.16
C PHE A 526 11.02 -13.51 2.96
N LEU A 527 11.89 -12.55 2.62
CA LEU A 527 11.98 -11.28 3.32
C LEU A 527 10.66 -10.51 3.26
N ARG A 528 9.89 -10.69 2.17
CA ARG A 528 8.51 -10.18 2.07
C ARG A 528 7.58 -10.82 3.07
N LEU A 529 7.57 -12.15 3.20
CA LEU A 529 6.78 -12.85 4.22
C LEU A 529 7.18 -12.37 5.63
N LEU A 530 8.48 -12.27 5.91
CA LEU A 530 9.02 -11.76 7.18
C LEU A 530 8.53 -10.35 7.48
N SER A 531 8.57 -9.46 6.48
CA SER A 531 8.08 -8.08 6.59
C SER A 531 6.57 -8.04 6.87
N THR A 532 5.78 -8.87 6.17
CA THR A 532 4.32 -8.93 6.35
C THR A 532 3.95 -9.36 7.76
N VAL A 533 4.57 -10.43 8.29
CA VAL A 533 4.24 -10.92 9.64
C VAL A 533 4.68 -9.96 10.74
N ALA A 534 5.85 -9.33 10.59
CA ALA A 534 6.37 -8.35 11.55
C ALA A 534 5.55 -7.04 11.55
N THR A 535 5.06 -6.60 10.39
CA THR A 535 4.21 -5.41 10.29
C THR A 535 2.80 -5.66 10.84
N SER A 536 2.26 -6.86 10.60
CA SER A 536 0.85 -7.18 10.89
C SER A 536 0.59 -7.58 12.33
N SER A 537 1.55 -8.19 13.04
CA SER A 537 1.42 -8.54 14.46
C SER A 537 2.65 -8.18 15.29
N VAL A 538 2.43 -7.33 16.30
CA VAL A 538 3.43 -6.96 17.31
C VAL A 538 3.95 -8.19 18.05
N ALA A 539 3.09 -9.15 18.38
CA ALA A 539 3.50 -10.36 19.10
C ALA A 539 4.49 -11.20 18.28
N VAL A 540 4.23 -11.35 16.98
CA VAL A 540 5.13 -12.06 16.06
C VAL A 540 6.44 -11.32 15.87
N ARG A 541 6.38 -9.99 15.70
CA ARG A 541 7.56 -9.12 15.60
C ARG A 541 8.51 -9.30 16.78
N LEU A 542 7.97 -9.29 18.00
CA LEU A 542 8.74 -9.53 19.23
C LEU A 542 9.25 -10.97 19.32
N ALA A 543 8.43 -11.96 18.95
CA ALA A 543 8.82 -13.37 19.00
C ALA A 543 9.96 -13.72 18.04
N ILE A 544 10.02 -13.11 16.85
CA ILE A 544 11.10 -13.33 15.89
C ILE A 544 12.37 -12.58 16.31
N SER A 545 12.25 -11.32 16.72
CA SER A 545 13.41 -10.47 17.08
C SER A 545 14.12 -10.92 18.35
N SER A 546 13.37 -11.44 19.34
CA SER A 546 13.94 -11.95 20.60
C SER A 546 14.46 -13.39 20.51
N ASN A 547 14.21 -14.11 19.40
CA ASN A 547 14.65 -15.48 19.26
C ASN A 547 16.17 -15.56 19.00
N THR A 548 16.89 -16.12 19.97
CA THR A 548 18.36 -16.24 19.93
C THR A 548 18.89 -17.16 18.84
N GLN A 549 18.07 -18.09 18.33
CA GLN A 549 18.45 -19.00 17.24
C GLN A 549 18.33 -18.31 15.88
N PHE A 550 17.36 -17.40 15.72
CA PHE A 550 17.15 -16.71 14.44
C PHE A 550 18.12 -15.56 14.24
N ARG A 551 18.46 -14.84 15.33
CA ARG A 551 19.31 -13.64 15.32
C ARG A 551 18.91 -12.67 14.20
N ALA A 552 17.61 -12.48 13.98
CA ALA A 552 17.06 -11.85 12.78
C ALA A 552 17.69 -10.48 12.49
N ILE A 553 17.72 -9.58 13.49
CA ILE A 553 18.28 -8.23 13.33
C ILE A 553 19.79 -8.25 13.04
N PRO A 554 20.65 -8.92 13.84
CA PRO A 554 22.07 -9.09 13.51
C PRO A 554 22.34 -9.65 12.11
N THR A 555 21.65 -10.72 11.74
CA THR A 555 21.84 -11.40 10.45
C THR A 555 21.51 -10.46 9.29
N LEU A 556 20.34 -9.81 9.34
CA LEU A 556 19.91 -8.86 8.30
C LEU A 556 20.89 -7.69 8.13
N VAL A 557 21.34 -7.07 9.22
CA VAL A 557 22.28 -5.93 9.12
C VAL A 557 23.67 -6.37 8.64
N SER A 558 24.13 -7.57 9.00
CA SER A 558 25.43 -8.10 8.59
C SER A 558 25.53 -8.45 7.09
N LEU A 559 24.39 -8.64 6.42
CA LEU A 559 24.33 -8.87 4.96
C LEU A 559 24.48 -7.57 4.15
N VAL A 560 24.12 -6.41 4.72
CA VAL A 560 24.15 -5.10 4.03
C VAL A 560 25.54 -4.70 3.49
N PRO A 561 26.66 -4.86 4.23
CA PRO A 561 27.99 -4.51 3.72
C PRO A 561 28.53 -5.52 2.69
N LEU A 562 27.87 -6.67 2.50
CA LEU A 562 28.28 -7.64 1.48
C LEU A 562 27.91 -7.09 0.09
N GLY A 563 28.69 -7.45 -0.93
CA GLY A 563 28.43 -7.11 -2.33
C GLY A 563 27.25 -7.91 -2.92
N ILE A 564 26.08 -7.82 -2.30
CA ILE A 564 24.84 -8.47 -2.74
C ILE A 564 24.09 -7.59 -3.74
N PRO A 565 23.24 -8.18 -4.60
CA PRO A 565 22.37 -7.42 -5.50
C PRO A 565 21.50 -6.39 -4.76
N LEU A 566 21.35 -5.21 -5.34
CA LEU A 566 20.71 -4.06 -4.68
C LEU A 566 19.23 -4.30 -4.38
N GLU A 567 18.55 -5.13 -5.18
CA GLU A 567 17.16 -5.51 -4.94
C GLU A 567 17.02 -6.39 -3.70
N LEU A 568 18.02 -7.23 -3.39
CA LEU A 568 18.06 -8.01 -2.16
C LEU A 568 18.34 -7.09 -0.96
N LYS A 569 19.27 -6.16 -1.12
CA LYS A 569 19.58 -5.15 -0.09
C LYS A 569 18.35 -4.28 0.23
N GLY A 570 17.60 -3.87 -0.79
CA GLY A 570 16.31 -3.19 -0.62
C GLY A 570 15.31 -4.02 0.19
N ALA A 571 15.16 -5.31 -0.12
CA ALA A 571 14.28 -6.21 0.64
C ALA A 571 14.71 -6.40 2.12
N ILE A 572 16.02 -6.37 2.40
CA ILE A 572 16.56 -6.39 3.76
C ILE A 572 16.16 -5.12 4.51
N PHE A 573 16.27 -3.95 3.88
CA PHE A 573 15.86 -2.69 4.50
C PHE A 573 14.36 -2.62 4.77
N ASP A 574 13.52 -3.13 3.86
CA ASP A 574 12.07 -3.24 4.10
C ASP A 574 11.74 -4.17 5.27
N ALA A 575 12.45 -5.30 5.40
CA ALA A 575 12.30 -6.20 6.55
C ALA A 575 12.71 -5.52 7.87
N LEU A 576 13.85 -4.82 7.88
CA LEU A 576 14.29 -4.04 9.05
C LEU A 576 13.27 -2.95 9.40
N ALA A 577 12.68 -2.27 8.40
CA ALA A 577 11.66 -1.25 8.62
C ALA A 577 10.41 -1.85 9.28
N ALA A 578 9.97 -3.04 8.85
CA ALA A 578 8.86 -3.76 9.46
C ALA A 578 9.11 -4.12 10.94
N PHE A 579 10.36 -4.45 11.31
CA PHE A 579 10.75 -4.66 12.70
C PHE A 579 10.78 -3.38 13.53
N CYS A 580 11.02 -2.23 12.91
CA CYS A 580 11.14 -0.93 13.57
C CYS A 580 9.82 -0.14 13.63
N GLU A 581 8.70 -0.73 13.19
CA GLU A 581 7.38 -0.11 13.30
C GLU A 581 6.99 0.15 14.78
N PRO A 582 6.38 1.30 15.11
CA PRO A 582 6.01 1.66 16.47
C PRO A 582 4.87 0.77 17.03
N GLY A 583 4.61 0.89 18.33
CA GLY A 583 3.50 0.22 19.01
C GLY A 583 3.88 -1.12 19.66
N ALA A 584 5.18 -1.39 19.84
CA ALA A 584 5.70 -2.60 20.47
C ALA A 584 6.17 -2.38 21.93
N GLY A 585 5.90 -1.22 22.52
CA GLY A 585 6.40 -0.87 23.84
C GLY A 585 7.94 -0.76 23.87
N VAL A 586 8.51 -0.83 25.07
CA VAL A 586 9.96 -0.74 25.32
C VAL A 586 10.77 -1.72 24.45
N ALA A 587 10.31 -2.96 24.32
CA ALA A 587 11.00 -3.96 23.49
C ALA A 587 11.08 -3.56 22.01
N GLY A 588 10.07 -2.85 21.49
CA GLY A 588 10.11 -2.29 20.13
C GLY A 588 11.16 -1.19 19.97
N VAL A 589 11.30 -0.35 20.99
CA VAL A 589 12.30 0.71 21.02
C VAL A 589 13.71 0.13 21.09
N ASP A 590 13.90 -0.95 21.86
CA ASP A 590 15.18 -1.65 21.96
C ASP A 590 15.60 -2.29 20.62
N ILE A 591 14.64 -2.81 19.84
CA ILE A 591 14.90 -3.26 18.46
C ILE A 591 15.44 -2.11 17.62
N CYS A 592 14.81 -0.93 17.67
CA CYS A 592 15.26 0.25 16.91
C CYS A 592 16.68 0.69 17.34
N LYS A 593 16.95 0.72 18.65
CA LYS A 593 18.29 1.00 19.19
C LYS A 593 19.34 0.00 18.72
N SER A 594 18.98 -1.28 18.66
CA SER A 594 19.84 -2.34 18.13
C SER A 594 20.13 -2.14 16.64
N VAL A 595 19.13 -1.76 15.84
CA VAL A 595 19.30 -1.49 14.41
C VAL A 595 20.25 -0.32 14.19
N TRP A 596 20.06 0.81 14.90
CA TRP A 596 20.99 1.95 14.86
C TRP A 596 22.43 1.54 15.19
N THR A 597 22.61 0.83 16.30
CA THR A 597 23.93 0.39 16.78
C THR A 597 24.62 -0.53 15.78
N LEU A 598 23.89 -1.46 15.17
CA LEU A 598 24.44 -2.39 14.19
C LEU A 598 24.75 -1.69 12.86
N MET A 599 23.89 -0.78 12.40
CA MET A 599 24.11 -0.01 11.17
C MET A 599 25.35 0.88 11.27
N GLU A 600 25.55 1.50 12.44
CA GLU A 600 26.76 2.27 12.76
C GLU A 600 27.99 1.35 12.77
N ARG A 601 27.90 0.19 13.43
CA ARG A 601 29.00 -0.77 13.56
C ARG A 601 29.48 -1.32 12.21
N VAL A 602 28.57 -1.60 11.28
CA VAL A 602 28.91 -2.13 9.95
C VAL A 602 29.14 -1.04 8.90
N GLU A 603 29.08 0.24 9.29
CA GLU A 603 29.28 1.39 8.40
C GLU A 603 28.37 1.35 7.15
N VAL A 604 27.04 1.19 7.36
CA VAL A 604 26.06 1.20 6.25
C VAL A 604 26.15 2.50 5.43
N ILE A 605 26.47 3.61 6.10
CA ILE A 605 26.88 4.88 5.51
C ILE A 605 28.22 5.29 6.10
N ASN A 606 28.84 6.34 5.56
CA ASN A 606 30.09 6.86 6.08
C ASN A 606 29.86 7.63 7.39
N VAL A 607 29.95 6.92 8.52
CA VAL A 607 29.76 7.51 9.86
C VAL A 607 31.06 8.02 10.49
N ARG A 608 32.24 7.67 9.94
CA ARG A 608 33.52 8.07 10.53
C ARG A 608 34.01 9.38 9.91
N PRO A 609 34.38 10.38 10.72
CA PRO A 609 34.99 11.58 10.19
C PRO A 609 36.29 11.21 9.45
N PRO A 610 36.59 11.84 8.30
CA PRO A 610 37.87 11.66 7.65
C PRO A 610 38.97 12.00 8.64
N VAL A 611 39.95 11.11 8.81
CA VAL A 611 41.01 11.25 9.81
C VAL A 611 41.85 12.50 9.50
N SER A 612 41.47 13.65 10.06
CA SER A 612 42.28 14.87 10.05
C SER A 612 43.47 14.69 10.98
N GLY A 613 44.56 14.15 10.43
CA GLY A 613 45.82 13.93 11.15
C GLY A 613 47.03 13.57 10.29
N ARG A 614 46.87 13.32 8.99
CA ARG A 614 47.98 13.31 8.03
C ARG A 614 47.80 14.49 7.09
N ALA A 615 48.71 15.45 7.19
CA ALA A 615 48.83 16.56 6.25
C ALA A 615 48.67 16.03 4.82
N VAL A 616 47.73 16.63 4.09
CA VAL A 616 47.48 16.39 2.67
C VAL A 616 48.70 16.88 1.91
N GLY A 617 49.68 16.00 1.73
CA GLY A 617 50.70 16.15 0.71
C GLY A 617 50.05 15.94 -0.66
N ALA A 618 50.37 16.81 -1.62
CA ALA A 618 49.90 16.73 -2.99
C ALA A 618 50.13 15.31 -3.57
N GLY A 619 49.04 14.55 -3.75
CA GLY A 619 49.07 13.19 -4.29
C GLY A 619 48.27 12.12 -3.53
N ALA A 620 47.53 12.45 -2.45
CA ALA A 620 46.76 11.46 -1.69
C ALA A 620 45.30 11.32 -2.18
N VAL A 621 44.92 10.07 -2.47
CA VAL A 621 43.58 9.60 -2.83
C VAL A 621 42.57 9.96 -1.72
N LEU A 622 41.42 10.53 -2.09
CA LEU A 622 40.28 10.74 -1.18
C LEU A 622 39.97 9.43 -0.42
N PRO A 623 39.67 9.46 0.89
CA PRO A 623 39.25 8.25 1.58
C PRO A 623 38.07 7.64 0.80
N PRO A 624 38.09 6.33 0.52
CA PRO A 624 37.01 5.70 -0.26
C PRO A 624 35.71 5.92 0.50
N VAL A 625 34.73 6.55 -0.17
CA VAL A 625 33.33 6.52 0.28
C VAL A 625 32.96 5.05 0.43
N LYS A 626 32.18 4.70 1.45
CA LYS A 626 31.79 3.31 1.73
C LYS A 626 30.29 3.22 1.95
N GLY A 627 29.75 2.02 1.72
CA GLY A 627 28.37 1.69 2.00
C GLY A 627 27.39 2.19 0.94
N VAL A 628 26.14 2.41 1.35
CA VAL A 628 25.01 2.74 0.46
C VAL A 628 25.23 4.04 -0.31
N GLU A 629 26.04 4.96 0.22
CA GLU A 629 26.42 6.22 -0.46
C GLU A 629 27.14 5.97 -1.79
N VAL A 630 28.08 5.01 -1.81
CA VAL A 630 28.81 4.63 -3.02
C VAL A 630 27.87 4.00 -4.02
N GLU A 631 27.03 3.07 -3.55
CA GLU A 631 26.10 2.33 -4.40
C GLU A 631 25.07 3.26 -5.03
N LEU A 632 24.63 4.28 -4.29
CA LEU A 632 23.74 5.32 -4.81
C LEU A 632 24.38 6.06 -5.99
N ASP A 633 25.61 6.56 -5.85
CA ASP A 633 26.22 7.44 -6.85
C ASP A 633 26.93 6.66 -7.99
N GLU A 634 27.53 5.50 -7.71
CA GLU A 634 28.28 4.71 -8.71
C GLU A 634 27.44 3.63 -9.41
N VAL A 635 26.34 3.17 -8.79
CA VAL A 635 25.51 2.09 -9.35
C VAL A 635 24.09 2.60 -9.67
N GLU A 636 23.30 2.97 -8.66
CA GLU A 636 21.89 3.34 -8.85
C GLU A 636 21.70 4.56 -9.75
N ALA A 637 22.48 5.62 -9.56
CA ALA A 637 22.42 6.83 -10.38
C ALA A 637 22.82 6.57 -11.84
N VAL A 638 23.76 5.65 -12.08
CA VAL A 638 24.21 5.27 -13.43
C VAL A 638 23.10 4.50 -14.17
N TYR A 639 22.45 3.56 -13.48
CA TYR A 639 21.34 2.77 -14.05
C TYR A 639 19.98 3.48 -13.96
N LYS A 640 19.91 4.65 -13.30
CA LYS A 640 18.69 5.48 -13.14
C LYS A 640 17.56 4.74 -12.40
N LEU A 641 17.91 3.76 -11.57
CA LEU A 641 17.00 2.89 -10.82
C LEU A 641 17.47 2.84 -9.37
N TYR A 642 16.55 3.01 -8.42
CA TYR A 642 16.89 3.16 -7.00
C TYR A 642 16.31 2.06 -6.08
N PRO A 643 16.59 0.76 -6.33
CA PRO A 643 16.01 -0.36 -5.60
C PRO A 643 16.47 -0.50 -4.13
N ALA A 644 17.67 -0.04 -3.77
CA ALA A 644 18.21 -0.09 -2.41
C ALA A 644 17.99 1.24 -1.66
N THR A 645 18.20 2.38 -2.31
CA THR A 645 18.05 3.69 -1.64
C THR A 645 16.62 3.94 -1.18
N ILE A 646 15.60 3.63 -2.00
CA ILE A 646 14.20 3.88 -1.63
C ILE A 646 13.80 3.14 -0.33
N PRO A 647 14.00 1.81 -0.20
CA PRO A 647 13.78 1.10 1.06
C PRO A 647 14.65 1.61 2.22
N PHE A 648 15.89 2.00 1.95
CA PHE A 648 16.78 2.55 2.98
C PHE A 648 16.24 3.87 3.57
N LEU A 649 15.79 4.80 2.74
CA LEU A 649 15.14 6.04 3.19
C LEU A 649 13.87 5.75 4.00
N ASN A 650 13.10 4.72 3.60
CA ASN A 650 11.93 4.31 4.37
C ASN A 650 12.28 3.72 5.75
N LEU A 651 13.37 2.94 5.85
CA LEU A 651 13.90 2.46 7.13
C LEU A 651 14.30 3.63 8.04
N LEU A 652 15.10 4.57 7.54
CA LEU A 652 15.55 5.75 8.31
C LEU A 652 14.37 6.58 8.81
N ALA A 653 13.36 6.80 7.96
CA ALA A 653 12.14 7.47 8.38
C ALA A 653 11.35 6.65 9.42
N THR A 654 11.37 5.32 9.36
CA THR A 654 10.59 4.42 10.24
C THR A 654 11.18 4.29 11.63
N LEU A 655 12.52 4.34 11.73
CA LEU A 655 13.25 4.38 13.00
C LEU A 655 12.87 5.59 13.87
N LEU A 656 12.37 6.68 13.27
CA LEU A 656 11.88 7.85 14.00
C LEU A 656 10.40 7.68 14.38
N HIS A 657 10.16 7.39 15.66
CA HIS A 657 8.81 7.24 16.21
C HIS A 657 8.18 8.60 16.52
N THR A 658 6.86 8.71 16.39
CA THR A 658 6.11 9.95 16.64
C THR A 658 4.84 9.67 17.42
N PRO A 659 4.36 10.61 18.26
CA PRO A 659 3.17 10.41 19.09
C PRO A 659 1.93 9.98 18.29
N LYS A 660 1.72 10.59 17.12
CA LYS A 660 0.55 10.32 16.25
C LYS A 660 0.48 8.88 15.74
N ARG A 661 1.59 8.12 15.76
CA ARG A 661 1.64 6.72 15.31
C ARG A 661 1.42 5.72 16.43
N LEU A 662 1.38 6.19 17.68
CA LEU A 662 1.06 5.37 18.83
C LEU A 662 -0.45 5.43 19.09
N SER A 663 -0.98 4.34 19.64
CA SER A 663 -2.38 4.33 20.07
C SER A 663 -2.58 5.30 21.25
N PRO A 664 -3.75 5.94 21.39
CA PRO A 664 -4.02 6.78 22.56
C PRO A 664 -3.83 6.03 23.88
N ARG A 665 -4.13 4.71 23.91
CA ARG A 665 -3.89 3.85 25.08
C ARG A 665 -2.41 3.67 25.42
N SER A 666 -1.54 3.57 24.43
CA SER A 666 -0.09 3.45 24.67
C SER A 666 0.54 4.77 25.12
N LEU A 667 -0.04 5.90 24.73
CA LEU A 667 0.40 7.24 25.17
C LEU A 667 -0.05 7.57 26.61
N LEU A 668 -1.25 7.15 27.01
CA LEU A 668 -1.80 7.43 28.35
C LEU A 668 -1.16 6.60 29.48
N ALA A 669 -0.41 5.56 29.14
CA ALA A 669 0.15 4.60 30.10
C ALA A 669 1.68 4.72 30.28
N ASP A 670 2.33 5.74 29.68
CA ASP A 670 3.81 5.90 29.65
C ASP A 670 4.58 4.61 29.27
N ALA A 671 3.94 3.71 28.52
CA ALA A 671 4.43 2.34 28.34
C ALA A 671 5.45 2.20 27.19
N GLU A 672 5.58 3.21 26.31
CA GLU A 672 6.48 3.21 25.16
C GLU A 672 7.23 4.54 25.05
N PRO A 673 8.56 4.57 25.30
CA PRO A 673 9.34 5.79 25.13
C PRO A 673 9.48 6.12 23.64
N LEU A 674 9.33 7.41 23.27
CA LEU A 674 9.42 7.84 21.86
C LEU A 674 10.86 7.85 21.32
N ASN A 675 11.86 8.01 22.20
CA ASN A 675 13.25 8.10 21.78
C ASN A 675 13.83 6.71 21.45
N THR A 676 14.05 6.48 20.16
CA THR A 676 14.64 5.25 19.60
C THR A 676 16.15 5.32 19.41
N ILE A 677 16.78 6.47 19.68
CA ILE A 677 18.20 6.69 19.42
C ILE A 677 19.02 6.29 20.65
N PRO A 678 20.05 5.44 20.51
CA PRO A 678 20.98 5.15 21.60
C PRO A 678 21.76 6.42 21.99
N GLU A 679 21.85 6.71 23.29
CA GLU A 679 22.47 7.93 23.82
C GLU A 679 23.96 8.06 23.47
N SER A 680 24.68 6.94 23.38
CA SER A 680 26.12 6.91 23.07
C SER A 680 26.42 6.56 21.61
N LEU A 681 25.43 6.61 20.71
CA LEU A 681 25.63 6.22 19.30
C LEU A 681 26.66 7.14 18.62
N GLY A 682 27.77 6.56 18.16
CA GLY A 682 28.89 7.28 17.53
C GLY A 682 30.05 7.59 18.46
N GLN A 683 29.88 7.48 19.78
CA GLN A 683 31.00 7.62 20.71
C GLN A 683 31.92 6.38 20.67
N PRO A 684 33.24 6.55 20.87
CA PRO A 684 33.96 7.81 21.17
C PRO A 684 34.48 8.57 19.93
N TYR A 685 34.22 8.13 18.71
CA TYR A 685 34.89 8.66 17.51
C TYR A 685 34.14 9.82 16.81
N ARG A 686 32.87 10.09 17.17
CA ARG A 686 32.11 11.27 16.73
C ARG A 686 31.13 11.74 17.82
N LEU A 687 30.50 12.89 17.58
CA LEU A 687 29.41 13.39 18.43
C LEU A 687 28.24 12.38 18.48
N PRO A 688 27.57 12.26 19.63
CA PRO A 688 26.46 11.32 19.81
C PRO A 688 25.26 11.66 18.91
N GLY A 689 24.47 10.65 18.57
CA GLY A 689 23.22 10.80 17.81
C GLY A 689 23.32 10.32 16.36
N ILE A 690 22.45 10.80 15.49
CA ILE A 690 22.33 10.32 14.10
C ILE A 690 22.73 11.36 13.04
N GLY A 691 23.55 12.34 13.39
CA GLY A 691 23.98 13.43 12.49
C GLY A 691 24.46 12.97 11.09
N PRO A 692 25.31 11.93 10.96
CA PRO A 692 25.70 11.40 9.64
C PRO A 692 24.51 10.97 8.77
N TYR A 693 23.47 10.38 9.39
CA TYR A 693 22.26 9.98 8.68
C TYR A 693 21.39 11.17 8.28
N VAL A 694 21.35 12.24 9.11
CA VAL A 694 20.68 13.50 8.75
C VAL A 694 21.37 14.13 7.54
N SER A 695 22.70 14.23 7.54
CA SER A 695 23.48 14.74 6.41
C SER A 695 23.31 13.89 5.16
N PHE A 696 23.34 12.55 5.27
CA PHE A 696 23.05 11.66 4.15
C PHE A 696 21.67 11.96 3.54
N MET A 697 20.62 12.08 4.36
CA MET A 697 19.27 12.30 3.85
C MET A 697 19.07 13.69 3.26
N VAL A 698 19.58 14.74 3.91
CA VAL A 698 19.36 16.13 3.50
C VAL A 698 20.33 16.55 2.40
N ASP A 699 21.62 16.28 2.57
CA ASP A 699 22.68 16.83 1.72
C ASP A 699 23.00 15.91 0.53
N ASN A 700 23.09 14.60 0.76
CA ASN A 700 23.47 13.67 -0.32
C ASN A 700 22.26 13.28 -1.17
N VAL A 701 21.16 12.91 -0.52
CA VAL A 701 19.95 12.43 -1.21
C VAL A 701 19.08 13.61 -1.62
N PHE A 702 18.44 14.31 -0.68
CA PHE A 702 17.40 15.32 -0.97
C PHE A 702 17.91 16.47 -1.85
N ALA A 703 19.05 17.08 -1.51
CA ALA A 703 19.62 18.17 -2.31
C ALA A 703 20.11 17.71 -3.70
N GLY A 704 20.46 16.43 -3.86
CA GLY A 704 20.87 15.87 -5.14
C GLY A 704 19.71 15.41 -6.04
N LEU A 705 18.48 15.28 -5.52
CA LEU A 705 17.32 14.79 -6.29
C LEU A 705 17.06 15.54 -7.60
N PRO A 706 17.16 16.89 -7.68
CA PRO A 706 16.93 17.62 -8.93
C PRO A 706 18.00 17.36 -10.00
N ARG A 707 19.20 16.90 -9.60
CA ARG A 707 20.34 16.67 -10.51
C ARG A 707 20.43 15.23 -11.02
N ARG A 708 19.70 14.31 -10.38
CA ARG A 708 19.71 12.88 -10.72
C ARG A 708 18.76 12.57 -11.87
N GLU A 709 19.11 11.55 -12.65
CA GLU A 709 18.24 11.01 -13.70
C GLU A 709 17.45 9.81 -13.18
N TYR A 710 16.24 9.61 -13.71
CA TYR A 710 15.31 8.57 -13.27
C TYR A 710 14.74 7.84 -14.48
N ALA A 711 14.79 6.50 -14.47
CA ALA A 711 14.11 5.68 -15.47
C ALA A 711 12.58 5.79 -15.31
N ARG A 712 12.10 5.95 -14.07
CA ARG A 712 10.69 6.19 -13.73
C ARG A 712 10.56 7.54 -13.02
N HIS A 713 9.83 8.48 -13.63
CA HIS A 713 9.63 9.82 -13.08
C HIS A 713 9.01 9.81 -11.67
N SER A 714 8.13 8.84 -11.38
CA SER A 714 7.51 8.68 -10.07
C SER A 714 8.48 8.33 -8.93
N GLU A 715 9.66 7.76 -9.23
CA GLU A 715 10.69 7.47 -8.21
C GLU A 715 11.28 8.75 -7.63
N ARG A 716 11.41 9.81 -8.44
CA ARG A 716 11.83 11.13 -7.96
C ARG A 716 10.89 11.63 -6.88
N TRP A 717 9.58 11.62 -7.16
CA TRP A 717 8.56 12.07 -6.21
C TRP A 717 8.47 11.16 -4.97
N ARG A 718 8.70 9.86 -5.14
CA ARG A 718 8.77 8.92 -4.03
C ARG A 718 9.96 9.19 -3.10
N MET A 719 11.15 9.45 -3.64
CA MET A 719 12.32 9.80 -2.84
C MET A 719 12.14 11.15 -2.13
N ASN A 720 11.54 12.13 -2.81
CA ASN A 720 11.12 13.40 -2.21
C ASN A 720 10.21 13.18 -1.00
N ASP A 721 9.14 12.40 -1.17
CA ASP A 721 8.21 12.07 -0.08
C ASP A 721 8.93 11.43 1.11
N LEU A 722 9.85 10.49 0.88
CA LEU A 722 10.58 9.80 1.94
C LEU A 722 11.57 10.70 2.68
N CYS A 723 12.30 11.58 1.98
CA CYS A 723 13.18 12.56 2.62
C CYS A 723 12.38 13.54 3.49
N LEU A 724 11.27 14.06 2.97
CA LEU A 724 10.40 14.95 3.74
C LEU A 724 9.69 14.21 4.89
N LYS A 725 9.33 12.93 4.71
CA LYS A 725 8.78 12.07 5.77
C LYS A 725 9.76 11.94 6.93
N PHE A 726 11.06 11.83 6.66
CA PHE A 726 12.09 11.81 7.70
C PHE A 726 12.19 13.17 8.41
N VAL A 727 12.25 14.27 7.67
CA VAL A 727 12.29 15.63 8.24
C VAL A 727 11.06 15.90 9.12
N GLU A 728 9.86 15.57 8.62
CA GLU A 728 8.60 15.66 9.35
C GLU A 728 8.65 14.86 10.66
N ARG A 729 9.14 13.62 10.61
CA ARG A 729 9.23 12.74 11.78
C ARG A 729 10.29 13.19 12.79
N ALA A 730 11.43 13.70 12.32
CA ALA A 730 12.47 14.26 13.17
C ALA A 730 11.96 15.47 13.98
N LEU A 731 11.11 16.31 13.39
CA LEU A 731 10.50 17.45 14.08
C LEU A 731 9.29 17.05 14.94
N ALA A 732 8.50 16.07 14.50
CA ALA A 732 7.30 15.63 15.21
C ALA A 732 7.60 14.72 16.41
N GLY A 733 8.68 13.94 16.37
CA GLY A 733 9.16 13.12 17.49
C GLY A 733 9.95 13.92 18.53
N TRP A 734 10.29 15.18 18.23
CA TRP A 734 11.02 16.04 19.15
C TRP A 734 10.08 16.78 20.10
N GLU A 735 10.02 16.31 21.35
CA GLU A 735 9.13 16.82 22.39
C GLU A 735 9.71 18.04 23.14
N ILE A 736 10.16 19.04 22.38
CA ILE A 736 10.76 20.25 22.96
C ILE A 736 9.78 21.04 23.84
N GLU A 737 8.47 20.94 23.59
CA GLU A 737 7.46 21.62 24.40
C GLU A 737 7.43 21.13 25.86
N ASN A 738 7.99 19.96 26.14
CA ASN A 738 8.13 19.47 27.52
C ASN A 738 9.10 20.34 28.34
N LEU A 739 10.00 21.11 27.71
CA LEU A 739 10.87 22.07 28.41
C LEU A 739 10.09 23.19 29.08
N VAL A 740 9.01 23.67 28.45
CA VAL A 740 8.17 24.73 29.01
C VAL A 740 7.51 24.22 30.30
N ARG A 741 6.96 23.00 30.25
CA ARG A 741 6.37 22.34 31.43
C ARG A 741 7.38 22.09 32.54
N ALA A 742 8.57 21.59 32.19
CA ALA A 742 9.63 21.30 33.16
C ALA A 742 10.24 22.58 33.79
N SER A 743 10.22 23.69 33.06
CA SER A 743 10.61 25.01 33.56
C SER A 743 9.64 25.53 34.62
N GLU A 744 8.33 25.36 34.39
CA GLU A 744 7.28 25.74 35.35
C GLU A 744 7.39 24.97 36.67
N ASP A 745 7.81 23.69 36.61
CA ASP A 745 8.02 22.83 37.79
C ASP A 745 9.40 22.99 38.48
N GLY A 746 10.28 23.87 37.96
CA GLY A 746 11.63 24.11 38.51
C GLY A 746 12.58 22.92 38.39
N LEU A 747 12.32 21.98 37.48
CA LEU A 747 12.99 20.67 37.35
C LEU A 747 13.95 20.57 36.15
N LEU A 748 14.40 21.69 35.57
CA LEU A 748 15.34 21.70 34.44
C LEU A 748 16.69 21.06 34.85
N ARG A 749 16.87 19.77 34.54
CA ARG A 749 18.08 19.00 34.82
C ARG A 749 18.82 18.69 33.52
N ARG A 750 20.14 18.51 33.58
CA ARG A 750 20.94 18.09 32.40
C ARG A 750 20.40 16.80 31.77
N GLU A 751 19.90 15.89 32.60
CA GLU A 751 19.29 14.61 32.22
C GLU A 751 18.08 14.77 31.29
N THR A 752 17.32 15.88 31.40
CA THR A 752 16.16 16.13 30.53
C THR A 752 16.54 16.87 29.24
N VAL A 753 17.65 17.61 29.23
CA VAL A 753 18.09 18.42 28.08
C VAL A 753 18.94 17.60 27.11
N ILE A 754 19.85 16.76 27.62
CA ILE A 754 20.78 15.97 26.78
C ILE A 754 20.04 15.12 25.72
N PRO A 755 18.97 14.38 26.03
CA PRO A 755 18.22 13.62 25.03
C PRO A 755 17.65 14.50 23.91
N LEU A 756 17.26 15.74 24.21
CA LEU A 756 16.74 16.69 23.22
C LEU A 756 17.83 17.20 22.26
N LEU A 757 19.08 17.26 22.73
CA LEU A 757 20.23 17.68 21.92
C LEU A 757 20.73 16.60 20.96
N ILE A 758 20.67 15.34 21.39
CA ILE A 758 21.07 14.17 20.58
C ILE A 758 20.01 13.86 19.50
N HIS A 759 18.77 14.30 19.73
CA HIS A 759 17.64 14.05 18.82
C HIS A 759 17.81 14.82 17.48
N PRO A 760 17.51 14.20 16.32
CA PRO A 760 17.67 14.82 15.00
C PRO A 760 16.84 16.09 14.79
N GLY A 761 15.76 16.24 15.57
CA GLY A 761 14.93 17.46 15.56
C GLY A 761 15.72 18.74 15.84
N PHE A 762 16.76 18.67 16.69
CA PHE A 762 17.64 19.80 16.98
C PHE A 762 18.40 20.27 15.74
N GLU A 763 19.06 19.35 15.02
CA GLU A 763 19.82 19.66 13.81
C GLU A 763 18.91 20.11 12.67
N VAL A 764 17.79 19.41 12.45
CA VAL A 764 16.83 19.74 11.40
C VAL A 764 16.22 21.13 11.61
N LEU A 765 15.81 21.46 12.84
CA LEU A 765 15.29 22.80 13.13
C LEU A 765 16.36 23.87 12.97
N THR A 766 17.60 23.62 13.42
CA THR A 766 18.74 24.53 13.24
C THR A 766 18.96 24.86 11.75
N ARG A 767 18.92 23.85 10.87
CA ARG A 767 19.01 24.04 9.41
C ARG A 767 17.80 24.80 8.86
N LEU A 768 16.59 24.59 9.38
CA LEU A 768 15.37 25.27 8.94
C LEU A 768 15.27 26.74 9.41
N LEU A 769 15.92 27.09 10.51
CA LEU A 769 16.01 28.46 11.04
C LEU A 769 17.26 29.21 10.55
N THR A 770 18.04 28.59 9.68
CA THR A 770 19.15 29.24 8.97
C THR A 770 18.82 29.28 7.48
N ASN A 771 19.43 30.21 6.73
CA ASN A 771 19.24 30.31 5.28
C ASN A 771 20.00 29.17 4.56
N SER A 772 19.62 27.93 4.87
CA SER A 772 20.24 26.70 4.40
C SER A 772 19.57 26.21 3.11
N PRO A 773 20.24 25.34 2.33
CA PRO A 773 19.63 24.71 1.16
C PRO A 773 18.33 23.95 1.48
N LEU A 774 18.23 23.37 2.69
CA LEU A 774 17.02 22.69 3.14
C LEU A 774 15.85 23.66 3.28
N GLN A 775 16.06 24.82 3.90
CA GLN A 775 15.05 25.87 4.04
C GLN A 775 14.60 26.36 2.66
N SER A 776 15.54 26.74 1.79
CA SER A 776 15.22 27.24 0.45
C SER A 776 14.42 26.22 -0.38
N THR A 777 14.78 24.93 -0.31
CA THR A 777 14.08 23.86 -1.03
C THR A 777 12.66 23.63 -0.49
N ILE A 778 12.47 23.67 0.83
CA ILE A 778 11.13 23.53 1.44
C ILE A 778 10.22 24.70 1.04
N LEU A 779 10.77 25.92 1.01
CA LEU A 779 10.02 27.10 0.56
C LEU A 779 9.70 27.05 -0.94
N SER A 780 10.61 26.55 -1.79
CA SER A 780 10.36 26.47 -3.24
C SER A 780 9.20 25.51 -3.58
N TYR A 781 9.04 24.40 -2.85
CA TYR A 781 7.92 23.48 -3.07
C TYR A 781 6.54 24.11 -2.88
N ILE A 782 6.42 25.16 -2.06
CA ILE A 782 5.14 25.84 -1.85
C ILE A 782 4.76 26.63 -3.11
N VAL A 783 5.75 27.25 -3.75
CA VAL A 783 5.57 28.10 -4.93
C VAL A 783 5.37 27.23 -6.17
N ASP A 784 6.29 26.29 -6.40
CA ASP A 784 6.23 25.40 -7.56
C ASP A 784 5.06 24.41 -7.46
N GLY A 785 4.60 24.13 -6.25
CA GLY A 785 3.46 23.27 -5.98
C GLY A 785 2.17 23.78 -6.65
N ILE A 786 1.93 25.09 -6.69
CA ILE A 786 0.71 25.68 -7.25
C ILE A 786 0.61 25.41 -8.75
N LYS A 787 1.71 25.66 -9.49
CA LYS A 787 1.83 25.31 -10.91
C LYS A 787 1.56 23.83 -11.14
N GLY A 788 2.03 22.97 -10.24
CA GLY A 788 1.76 21.54 -10.30
C GLY A 788 0.27 21.21 -10.21
N PHE A 789 -0.47 21.88 -9.34
CA PHE A 789 -1.93 21.71 -9.26
C PHE A 789 -2.67 22.24 -10.49
N GLU A 790 -2.22 23.35 -11.08
CA GLU A 790 -2.82 23.91 -12.30
C GLU A 790 -2.62 23.02 -13.52
N HIS A 791 -1.52 22.26 -13.57
CA HIS A 791 -1.26 21.26 -14.60
C HIS A 791 -1.82 19.86 -14.27
N GLU A 792 -2.67 19.73 -13.25
CA GLU A 792 -3.28 18.46 -12.83
C GLU A 792 -2.28 17.32 -12.51
N LEU A 793 -1.01 17.65 -12.17
CA LEU A 793 0.01 16.68 -11.75
C LEU A 793 -0.43 15.68 -10.66
N PRO A 794 -1.30 16.01 -9.67
CA PRO A 794 -1.77 15.02 -8.69
C PRO A 794 -2.51 13.82 -9.29
N SER A 795 -3.06 13.95 -10.50
CA SER A 795 -3.71 12.85 -11.21
C SER A 795 -2.67 11.86 -11.75
N GLU A 796 -1.56 12.37 -12.28
CA GLU A 796 -0.45 11.63 -12.88
C GLU A 796 0.54 11.10 -11.84
N GLU A 797 0.88 11.93 -10.84
CA GLU A 797 1.93 11.67 -9.85
C GLU A 797 1.36 11.70 -8.42
N PRO A 798 0.94 10.56 -7.85
CA PRO A 798 0.28 10.53 -6.54
C PRO A 798 1.18 11.00 -5.38
N TYR A 799 2.50 10.84 -5.52
CA TYR A 799 3.48 11.29 -4.52
C TYR A 799 3.67 12.80 -4.48
N PHE A 800 3.31 13.51 -5.54
CA PHE A 800 3.37 14.97 -5.56
C PHE A 800 2.48 15.57 -4.47
N LEU A 801 1.23 15.11 -4.40
CA LEU A 801 0.28 15.56 -3.37
C LEU A 801 0.82 15.30 -1.95
N LEU A 802 1.38 14.11 -1.71
CA LEU A 802 1.96 13.76 -0.41
C LEU A 802 3.16 14.65 -0.06
N THR A 803 4.02 14.93 -1.04
CA THR A 803 5.17 15.84 -0.89
C THR A 803 4.70 17.22 -0.41
N ILE A 804 3.70 17.82 -1.06
CA ILE A 804 3.16 19.13 -0.68
C ILE A 804 2.52 19.09 0.71
N ILE A 805 1.73 18.05 1.03
CA ILE A 805 1.14 17.88 2.36
C ILE A 805 2.23 17.82 3.45
N ARG A 806 3.34 17.10 3.21
CA ARG A 806 4.45 17.03 4.17
C ARG A 806 5.15 18.36 4.34
N VAL A 807 5.42 19.09 3.25
CA VAL A 807 6.00 20.43 3.30
C VAL A 807 5.16 21.34 4.20
N LEU A 808 3.83 21.37 4.00
CA LEU A 808 2.93 22.16 4.82
C LEU A 808 2.93 21.74 6.30
N ARG A 809 2.99 20.43 6.59
CA ARG A 809 3.08 19.91 7.97
C ARG A 809 4.41 20.26 8.64
N ILE A 810 5.52 20.20 7.90
CA ILE A 810 6.85 20.61 8.39
C ILE A 810 6.81 22.08 8.78
N ILE A 811 6.31 22.95 7.90
CA ILE A 811 6.20 24.39 8.16
C ILE A 811 5.34 24.66 9.39
N HIS A 812 4.16 24.05 9.46
CA HIS A 812 3.26 24.19 10.62
C HIS A 812 3.91 23.70 11.92
N ARG A 813 4.69 22.60 11.87
CA ARG A 813 5.43 22.11 13.05
C ARG A 813 6.53 23.09 13.45
N VAL A 814 7.31 23.63 12.52
CA VAL A 814 8.37 24.61 12.78
C VAL A 814 7.81 25.86 13.45
N LEU A 815 6.74 26.43 12.89
CA LEU A 815 6.05 27.60 13.46
C LEU A 815 5.50 27.36 14.86
N LYS A 816 5.23 26.10 15.24
CA LYS A 816 4.79 25.77 16.60
C LYS A 816 5.94 25.73 17.62
N ILE A 817 7.14 25.30 17.19
CA ILE A 817 8.23 24.97 18.12
C ILE A 817 9.39 25.97 18.11
N HIS A 818 9.49 26.82 17.09
CA HIS A 818 10.63 27.73 16.92
C HIS A 818 10.80 28.74 18.07
N ASP A 819 9.71 29.26 18.64
CA ASP A 819 9.79 30.17 19.78
C ASP A 819 10.36 29.48 21.03
N VAL A 820 9.91 28.25 21.32
CA VAL A 820 10.46 27.46 22.44
C VAL A 820 11.94 27.13 22.22
N PHE A 821 12.32 26.82 20.97
CA PHE A 821 13.71 26.56 20.63
C PHE A 821 14.60 27.78 20.89
N LEU A 822 14.22 28.92 20.34
CA LEU A 822 14.99 30.14 20.40
C LEU A 822 14.96 30.72 21.83
N ASP A 823 13.78 30.94 22.39
CA ASP A 823 13.63 31.70 23.64
C ASP A 823 13.94 30.85 24.90
N VAL A 824 13.80 29.52 24.84
CA VAL A 824 14.04 28.62 25.99
C VAL A 824 15.29 27.76 25.80
N LEU A 825 15.37 26.94 24.75
CA LEU A 825 16.46 25.97 24.62
C LEU A 825 17.83 26.63 24.39
N VAL A 826 17.93 27.61 23.48
CA VAL A 826 19.20 28.32 23.21
C VAL A 826 19.67 29.09 24.45
N ALA A 827 18.75 29.65 25.24
CA ALA A 827 19.08 30.28 26.51
C ALA A 827 19.68 29.27 27.51
N ILE A 828 19.06 28.10 27.68
CA ILE A 828 19.56 27.03 28.58
C ILE A 828 20.93 26.50 28.12
N LEU A 829 21.17 26.40 26.80
CA LEU A 829 22.46 25.96 26.27
C LEU A 829 23.63 26.92 26.58
N SER A 830 23.34 28.18 26.92
CA SER A 830 24.37 29.11 27.38
C SER A 830 24.83 28.83 28.83
N GLU A 831 24.07 28.04 29.59
CA GLU A 831 24.30 27.79 31.02
C GLU A 831 25.12 26.52 31.33
N PHE A 832 25.32 25.62 30.36
CA PHE A 832 26.13 24.40 30.53
C PHE A 832 26.94 24.02 29.29
N ASP A 833 28.00 23.21 29.48
CA ASP A 833 28.85 22.74 28.39
C ASP A 833 28.12 21.69 27.53
N SER A 834 27.51 22.14 26.44
CA SER A 834 26.83 21.27 25.46
C SER A 834 27.73 20.87 24.28
N ALA A 835 28.98 21.33 24.23
CA ALA A 835 29.90 21.03 23.13
C ALA A 835 30.14 19.51 22.90
N PRO A 836 30.16 18.65 23.94
CA PRO A 836 30.27 17.20 23.76
C PRO A 836 29.10 16.55 23.01
N PHE A 837 27.97 17.25 22.86
CA PHE A 837 26.75 16.71 22.27
C PHE A 837 26.44 17.33 20.90
N VAL A 838 26.52 18.66 20.79
CA VAL A 838 26.13 19.41 19.58
C VAL A 838 27.28 20.15 18.91
N GLY A 839 28.50 20.07 19.46
CA GLY A 839 29.65 20.81 18.96
C GLY A 839 29.51 22.31 19.23
N THR A 840 29.50 23.12 18.17
CA THR A 840 29.42 24.59 18.29
C THR A 840 27.99 25.07 18.55
N VAL A 841 27.77 25.72 19.69
CA VAL A 841 26.50 26.40 20.00
C VAL A 841 26.53 27.81 19.41
N HIS A 842 25.46 28.18 18.71
CA HIS A 842 25.31 29.51 18.10
C HIS A 842 24.42 30.40 18.97
N SER A 843 24.69 31.70 18.96
CA SER A 843 23.82 32.69 19.62
C SER A 843 22.51 32.87 18.86
N MET A 844 21.50 33.40 19.54
CA MET A 844 20.17 33.70 18.97
C MET A 844 20.21 34.50 17.66
N SER A 845 21.17 35.43 17.53
CA SER A 845 21.35 36.27 16.34
C SER A 845 21.77 35.51 15.07
N PHE A 846 22.23 34.26 15.21
CA PHE A 846 22.57 33.41 14.08
C PHE A 846 21.33 32.87 13.36
N TYR A 847 20.19 32.82 14.06
CA TYR A 847 18.95 32.24 13.56
C TYR A 847 18.02 33.31 12.99
N THR A 848 17.36 32.98 11.89
CA THR A 848 16.24 33.74 11.33
C THR A 848 14.95 33.03 11.71
N ARG A 849 14.01 33.73 12.36
CA ARG A 849 12.71 33.14 12.68
C ARG A 849 11.99 32.73 11.39
N PHE A 850 11.31 31.58 11.42
CA PHE A 850 10.73 30.98 10.22
C PHE A 850 9.59 31.82 9.61
N ASP A 851 8.83 32.52 10.46
CA ASP A 851 7.80 33.50 10.07
C ASP A 851 8.39 34.69 9.29
N GLN A 852 9.58 35.17 9.67
CA GLN A 852 10.32 36.19 8.93
C GLN A 852 10.81 35.65 7.58
N ALA A 853 11.32 34.41 7.54
CA ALA A 853 11.76 33.77 6.29
C ALA A 853 10.60 33.61 5.28
N LEU A 854 9.38 33.31 5.76
CA LEU A 854 8.18 33.25 4.93
C LEU A 854 7.75 34.63 4.38
N THR A 855 8.10 35.72 5.06
CA THR A 855 7.66 37.08 4.71
C THR A 855 8.65 37.81 3.81
N TYR A 856 9.96 37.63 4.03
CA TYR A 856 11.04 38.40 3.38
C TYR A 856 11.78 37.63 2.27
N GLY A 857 11.39 36.38 1.98
CA GLY A 857 11.96 35.66 0.85
C GLY A 857 11.58 36.27 -0.52
N PRO A 858 12.29 35.90 -1.60
CA PRO A 858 12.00 36.40 -2.95
C PRO A 858 10.51 36.23 -3.25
N THR A 859 9.87 37.29 -3.73
CA THR A 859 8.42 37.45 -3.93
C THR A 859 7.73 36.11 -4.17
N TYR A 860 7.02 35.61 -3.15
CA TYR A 860 6.22 34.37 -3.21
C TYR A 860 4.72 34.73 -3.24
N PRO A 861 4.20 35.27 -4.37
CA PRO A 861 2.88 35.91 -4.42
C PRO A 861 1.66 34.98 -4.28
N GLU A 862 1.84 33.66 -4.17
CA GLU A 862 0.76 32.70 -4.46
C GLU A 862 0.57 31.62 -3.37
N LEU A 863 1.11 31.78 -2.15
CA LEU A 863 0.97 30.75 -1.13
C LEU A 863 -0.51 30.49 -0.77
N VAL A 864 -1.02 29.35 -1.25
CA VAL A 864 -2.18 28.66 -0.69
C VAL A 864 -1.79 28.19 0.72
N LEU A 865 -1.82 29.12 1.68
CA LEU A 865 -1.56 28.84 3.06
C LEU A 865 -2.75 28.03 3.59
N THR A 866 -2.48 26.85 4.12
CA THR A 866 -3.49 26.09 4.86
C THR A 866 -3.98 26.92 6.04
N VAL A 867 -5.28 26.84 6.35
CA VAL A 867 -5.96 27.65 7.38
C VAL A 867 -5.20 27.71 8.70
N ARG A 868 -4.57 26.59 9.12
CA ARG A 868 -3.74 26.51 10.33
C ARG A 868 -2.49 27.38 10.27
N ILE A 869 -1.80 27.40 9.13
CA ILE A 869 -0.60 28.22 8.93
C ILE A 869 -0.99 29.70 8.87
N ILE A 870 -2.08 30.06 8.17
CA ILE A 870 -2.60 31.44 8.16
C ILE A 870 -2.92 31.90 9.58
N SER A 871 -3.60 31.05 10.36
CA SER A 871 -3.96 31.36 11.74
C SER A 871 -2.71 31.65 12.58
N GLN A 872 -1.66 30.83 12.46
CA GLN A 872 -0.40 31.06 13.18
C GLN A 872 0.32 32.34 12.72
N LEU A 873 0.42 32.57 11.41
CA LEU A 873 1.06 33.78 10.88
C LEU A 873 0.30 35.05 11.26
N SER A 874 -1.03 35.00 11.32
CA SER A 874 -1.86 36.14 11.77
C SER A 874 -1.67 36.49 13.24
N CYS A 875 -1.22 35.53 14.05
CA CYS A 875 -0.88 35.73 15.45
C CYS A 875 0.59 36.12 15.65
N SER A 876 1.44 36.00 14.62
CA SER A 876 2.85 36.35 14.71
C SER A 876 3.04 37.87 14.71
N THR A 877 3.88 38.36 15.63
CA THR A 877 4.30 39.75 15.70
C THR A 877 5.21 40.17 14.54
N SER A 878 5.80 39.21 13.82
CA SER A 878 6.73 39.47 12.72
C SER A 878 6.03 39.78 11.39
N VAL A 879 4.75 39.43 11.25
CA VAL A 879 4.01 39.51 9.98
C VAL A 879 2.88 40.54 10.09
N THR A 880 3.23 41.82 10.12
CA THR A 880 2.23 42.91 10.25
C THR A 880 1.47 43.21 8.95
N SER A 881 1.97 42.76 7.80
CA SER A 881 1.46 43.10 6.46
C SER A 881 0.68 41.97 5.78
N LEU A 882 0.33 40.90 6.50
CA LEU A 882 -0.32 39.70 5.92
C LEU A 882 -1.61 40.05 5.16
N LEU A 883 -2.43 40.94 5.71
CA LEU A 883 -3.68 41.39 5.09
C LEU A 883 -3.42 42.08 3.74
N ILE A 884 -2.41 42.96 3.68
CA ILE A 884 -2.04 43.69 2.46
C ILE A 884 -1.49 42.73 1.40
N LEU A 885 -0.74 41.71 1.81
CA LEU A 885 -0.22 40.69 0.91
C LEU A 885 -1.34 39.85 0.29
N ILE A 886 -2.36 39.48 1.07
CA ILE A 886 -3.53 38.74 0.57
C ILE A 886 -4.37 39.62 -0.36
N GLU A 887 -4.65 40.87 0.03
CA GLU A 887 -5.48 41.79 -0.77
C GLU A 887 -4.84 42.11 -2.14
N ARG A 888 -3.51 42.20 -2.20
CA ARG A 888 -2.78 42.47 -3.44
C ARG A 888 -2.56 41.21 -4.30
N SER A 889 -2.96 40.03 -3.83
CA SER A 889 -2.81 38.78 -4.57
C SER A 889 -3.87 38.66 -5.67
N PRO A 890 -3.49 38.28 -6.91
CA PRO A 890 -4.44 38.06 -8.00
C PRO A 890 -5.39 36.88 -7.71
N ASP A 891 -5.01 35.97 -6.81
CA ASP A 891 -5.81 34.81 -6.42
C ASP A 891 -6.69 35.06 -5.19
N SER A 892 -6.75 36.28 -4.66
CA SER A 892 -7.54 36.62 -3.47
C SER A 892 -9.01 36.22 -3.60
N GLU A 893 -9.64 36.49 -4.75
CA GLU A 893 -11.01 36.08 -5.05
C GLU A 893 -11.14 34.55 -5.19
N ARG A 894 -10.14 33.88 -5.77
CA ARG A 894 -10.10 32.42 -5.92
C ARG A 894 -9.98 31.72 -4.56
N ILE A 895 -9.17 32.25 -3.66
CA ILE A 895 -9.00 31.75 -2.29
C ILE A 895 -10.30 31.94 -1.49
N LEU A 896 -10.91 33.13 -1.55
CA LEU A 896 -12.17 33.43 -0.86
C LEU A 896 -13.34 32.57 -1.35
N SER A 897 -13.46 32.40 -2.67
CA SER A 897 -14.50 31.55 -3.27
C SER A 897 -14.31 30.08 -2.90
N SER A 898 -13.07 29.58 -2.88
CA SER A 898 -12.75 28.22 -2.44
C SER A 898 -13.08 28.01 -0.95
N PHE A 899 -12.77 29.00 -0.09
CA PHE A 899 -13.11 28.94 1.32
C PHE A 899 -14.62 28.92 1.55
N ARG A 900 -15.37 29.71 0.78
CA ARG A 900 -16.85 29.69 0.80
C ARG A 900 -17.39 28.33 0.37
N GLN A 901 -16.88 27.76 -0.71
CA GLN A 901 -17.26 26.42 -1.17
C GLN A 901 -16.98 25.35 -0.11
N LEU A 902 -15.82 25.41 0.57
CA LEU A 902 -15.48 24.50 1.67
C LEU A 902 -16.45 24.60 2.84
N LEU A 903 -16.93 25.81 3.17
CA LEU A 903 -17.95 26.02 4.21
C LEU A 903 -19.34 25.49 3.80
N ASP A 904 -19.62 25.41 2.50
CA ASP A 904 -20.87 24.89 1.95
C ASP A 904 -20.87 23.34 1.84
N ILE A 905 -19.74 22.66 2.10
CA ILE A 905 -19.66 21.20 2.11
C ILE A 905 -20.20 20.67 3.44
N ASP A 906 -21.37 20.02 3.41
CA ASP A 906 -21.89 19.23 4.52
C ASP A 906 -21.06 17.93 4.69
N SER A 907 -19.96 17.97 5.44
CA SER A 907 -19.21 16.77 5.80
C SER A 907 -19.74 16.13 7.08
N LEU A 908 -20.21 14.89 7.01
CA LEU A 908 -20.52 14.05 8.18
C LEU A 908 -19.30 13.32 8.75
N ASP A 909 -18.11 13.56 8.18
CA ASP A 909 -16.87 12.89 8.57
C ASP A 909 -16.30 13.52 9.86
N ASP A 910 -15.88 12.65 10.79
CA ASP A 910 -15.19 13.05 12.01
C ASP A 910 -13.79 13.61 11.65
N VAL A 911 -13.61 14.91 11.86
CA VAL A 911 -12.39 15.66 11.52
C VAL A 911 -11.15 15.07 12.21
N ASP A 912 -11.28 14.57 13.44
CA ASP A 912 -10.17 13.97 14.19
C ASP A 912 -9.76 12.61 13.60
N MET A 913 -10.74 11.83 13.11
CA MET A 913 -10.47 10.57 12.41
C MET A 913 -9.82 10.81 11.04
N ALA A 914 -10.22 11.85 10.31
CA ALA A 914 -9.62 12.22 9.03
C ALA A 914 -8.14 12.65 9.19
N GLU A 915 -7.82 13.41 10.24
CA GLU A 915 -6.45 13.82 10.56
C GLU A 915 -5.55 12.66 11.03
N THR A 916 -6.13 11.66 11.70
CA THR A 916 -5.39 10.48 12.16
C THR A 916 -5.07 9.51 11.01
N THR A 917 -6.02 9.31 10.09
CA THR A 917 -5.91 8.39 8.93
C THR A 917 -4.90 8.88 7.89
N GLN A 918 -4.74 10.20 7.78
CA GLN A 918 -3.79 10.94 6.95
C GLN A 918 -2.29 10.63 7.17
N SER A 919 -1.95 9.85 8.21
CA SER A 919 -0.57 9.45 8.54
C SER A 919 -0.20 8.03 8.11
N ILE A 920 -1.18 7.18 7.78
CA ILE A 920 -1.01 5.72 7.63
C ILE A 920 -1.38 5.22 6.22
N VAL A 921 -2.12 6.00 5.43
CA VAL A 921 -2.55 5.62 4.08
C VAL A 921 -2.36 6.80 3.12
N PRO A 922 -1.91 6.59 1.87
CA PRO A 922 -2.08 7.59 0.82
C PRO A 922 -3.57 7.70 0.50
N VAL A 923 -4.32 8.45 1.32
CA VAL A 923 -5.69 8.85 0.96
C VAL A 923 -5.54 10.08 0.09
N ARG A 924 -5.83 9.88 -1.20
CA ARG A 924 -6.14 10.95 -2.16
C ARG A 924 -7.25 11.79 -1.50
N LEU A 925 -6.90 12.97 -1.01
CA LEU A 925 -7.91 13.96 -0.64
C LEU A 925 -8.80 14.15 -1.87
N VAL A 926 -10.10 14.15 -1.64
CA VAL A 926 -11.12 14.51 -2.63
C VAL A 926 -10.88 15.98 -2.99
N LEU A 927 -10.00 16.20 -3.94
CA LEU A 927 -10.01 17.36 -4.83
C LEU A 927 -10.57 16.87 -6.17
N GLN A 928 -11.72 16.19 -6.13
CA GLN A 928 -12.68 16.39 -7.20
C GLN A 928 -13.33 17.73 -6.87
N THR A 929 -12.79 18.79 -7.43
CA THR A 929 -13.63 19.94 -7.76
C THR A 929 -14.80 19.38 -8.58
N GLU A 930 -15.99 19.32 -7.99
CA GLU A 930 -17.19 19.33 -8.80
C GLU A 930 -17.07 20.56 -9.70
N LYS A 931 -16.80 20.35 -11.00
CA LYS A 931 -16.93 21.42 -12.00
C LYS A 931 -18.30 22.07 -11.76
N PRO A 932 -18.39 23.40 -11.74
CA PRO A 932 -19.61 24.10 -11.35
C PRO A 932 -20.77 23.59 -12.20
N LYS A 933 -21.86 23.17 -11.53
CA LYS A 933 -23.17 23.02 -12.18
C LYS A 933 -23.51 24.36 -12.80
N SER A 934 -23.27 24.50 -14.10
CA SER A 934 -23.60 25.71 -14.84
C SER A 934 -25.12 25.90 -14.77
N HIS A 935 -25.50 27.06 -14.27
CA HIS A 935 -26.87 27.51 -14.13
C HIS A 935 -27.60 27.43 -15.49
N TRP A 936 -28.58 26.55 -15.59
CA TRP A 936 -29.59 26.63 -16.64
C TRP A 936 -30.51 27.83 -16.35
N ILE A 937 -30.30 28.93 -17.08
CA ILE A 937 -31.29 30.00 -17.21
C ILE A 937 -32.47 29.41 -18.00
N LYS A 938 -33.57 29.07 -17.31
CA LYS A 938 -34.86 28.80 -17.95
C LYS A 938 -35.43 30.12 -18.47
N LEU A 939 -35.18 30.41 -19.75
CA LEU A 939 -36.08 31.25 -20.54
C LEU A 939 -37.36 30.44 -20.77
N SER A 940 -38.45 30.81 -20.09
CA SER A 940 -39.79 30.32 -20.42
C SER A 940 -40.65 31.48 -20.90
N GLY A 941 -40.98 31.45 -22.19
CA GLY A 941 -41.98 32.30 -22.82
C GLY A 941 -43.39 31.74 -22.58
N SER A 942 -44.25 32.63 -22.09
CA SER A 942 -45.72 32.69 -22.17
C SER A 942 -46.53 31.41 -22.43
N ARG A 943 -47.49 31.13 -21.52
CA ARG A 943 -48.93 31.24 -21.85
C ARG A 943 -49.79 31.25 -20.59
N SER A 944 -50.89 31.96 -20.72
CA SER A 944 -51.82 32.47 -19.73
C SER A 944 -52.88 31.47 -19.23
N SER A 945 -53.38 31.77 -18.04
CA SER A 945 -54.80 31.81 -17.62
C SER A 945 -55.38 30.73 -16.69
N THR A 946 -56.10 31.28 -15.70
CA THR A 946 -57.26 30.80 -14.89
C THR A 946 -57.08 29.98 -13.60
N SER A 947 -57.28 30.71 -12.47
CA SER A 947 -58.06 30.42 -11.24
C SER A 947 -58.10 29.00 -10.66
N SER A 948 -57.88 28.78 -9.36
CA SER A 948 -58.73 29.30 -8.28
C SER A 948 -58.09 29.11 -6.89
N SER A 949 -58.52 29.97 -5.97
CA SER A 949 -58.19 30.18 -4.56
C SER A 949 -58.43 28.99 -3.62
N VAL A 950 -57.67 28.88 -2.51
CA VAL A 950 -58.14 29.14 -1.12
C VAL A 950 -56.93 29.28 -0.17
N THR A 951 -57.09 30.19 0.78
CA THR A 951 -56.14 30.88 1.67
C THR A 951 -55.86 30.19 3.01
N ARG A 952 -54.71 30.57 3.63
CA ARG A 952 -54.41 30.84 5.07
C ARG A 952 -53.07 30.20 5.50
N ASN A 953 -52.18 30.81 6.28
CA ASN A 953 -51.98 32.17 6.78
C ASN A 953 -50.55 32.18 7.33
N VAL A 954 -49.72 33.13 6.89
CA VAL A 954 -48.45 33.50 7.52
C VAL A 954 -48.72 34.62 8.52
N LYS A 955 -48.13 34.56 9.71
CA LYS A 955 -47.81 35.71 10.56
C LYS A 955 -46.30 35.66 10.82
N GLN A 956 -45.51 36.44 10.07
CA GLN A 956 -45.09 37.82 10.34
C GLN A 956 -44.07 37.94 11.49
N ARG A 957 -42.81 38.24 11.16
CA ARG A 957 -42.25 39.60 11.25
C ARG A 957 -40.84 39.68 10.62
N THR A 958 -40.71 40.58 9.66
CA THR A 958 -39.47 41.23 9.18
C THR A 958 -39.27 42.55 9.97
N PRO A 959 -38.30 43.42 9.64
CA PRO A 959 -36.82 43.29 9.65
C PRO A 959 -36.19 44.47 10.46
N ILE A 960 -34.85 44.58 10.54
CA ILE A 960 -34.12 45.87 10.44
C ILE A 960 -32.59 45.61 10.40
N SER A 961 -31.97 46.51 9.64
CA SER A 961 -30.64 46.67 9.07
C SER A 961 -29.41 46.75 9.99
N ALA A 962 -28.27 46.43 9.37
CA ALA A 962 -26.97 47.10 9.44
C ALA A 962 -26.28 47.26 10.81
N ILE A 963 -25.26 46.43 11.05
CA ILE A 963 -24.09 46.82 11.84
C ILE A 963 -22.82 46.40 11.09
N SER A 964 -21.93 47.38 10.98
CA SER A 964 -20.65 47.43 10.29
C SER A 964 -19.62 46.42 10.79
N SER A 965 -18.76 46.05 9.85
CA SER A 965 -17.41 45.52 9.98
C SER A 965 -16.59 46.09 11.16
N CYS A 966 -16.47 45.32 12.27
CA CYS A 966 -15.31 45.34 13.20
C CYS A 966 -15.36 44.31 14.37
N SER A 967 -16.34 43.41 14.46
CA SER A 967 -16.59 42.64 15.72
C SER A 967 -16.16 41.17 15.75
N ALA A 968 -15.52 40.60 14.72
CA ALA A 968 -15.21 39.16 14.71
C ALA A 968 -14.03 38.76 15.64
N VAL A 969 -13.06 39.65 15.85
CA VAL A 969 -11.84 39.34 16.65
C VAL A 969 -12.11 39.37 18.15
N GLN A 970 -13.11 40.14 18.60
CA GLN A 970 -13.47 40.23 20.01
C GLN A 970 -14.37 39.08 20.48
N CYS A 971 -15.22 38.53 19.59
CA CYS A 971 -16.07 37.37 19.90
C CYS A 971 -15.25 36.10 20.20
N TRP A 972 -14.09 35.91 19.57
CA TRP A 972 -13.24 34.75 19.80
C TRP A 972 -12.52 34.79 21.15
N ARG A 973 -12.04 35.95 21.62
CA ARG A 973 -11.47 36.09 22.98
C ARG A 973 -12.48 35.76 24.08
N THR A 974 -13.73 36.20 23.92
CA THR A 974 -14.79 35.93 24.90
C THR A 974 -15.34 34.50 24.84
N ALA A 975 -15.16 33.78 23.74
CA ALA A 975 -15.56 32.39 23.61
C ALA A 975 -14.58 31.44 24.33
N ASP A 976 -13.28 31.74 24.28
CA ASP A 976 -12.22 30.96 24.94
C ASP A 976 -12.26 31.11 26.47
N GLU A 977 -12.48 32.32 26.98
CA GLU A 977 -12.66 32.56 28.43
C GLU A 977 -13.93 31.89 28.99
N ASN A 978 -15.01 31.86 28.21
CA ASN A 978 -16.25 31.17 28.61
C ASN A 978 -16.15 29.65 28.49
N GLN A 979 -15.31 29.10 27.60
CA GLN A 979 -15.01 27.67 27.54
C GLN A 979 -14.10 27.23 28.70
N LEU A 980 -13.07 28.01 29.06
CA LEU A 980 -12.25 27.74 30.24
C LEU A 980 -13.07 27.79 31.55
N ALA A 981 -13.98 28.77 31.68
CA ALA A 981 -14.87 28.87 32.83
C ALA A 981 -15.89 27.72 32.91
N ARG A 982 -16.34 27.19 31.76
CA ARG A 982 -17.21 25.98 31.71
C ARG A 982 -16.44 24.70 32.02
N MET A 983 -15.21 24.54 31.55
CA MET A 983 -14.37 23.38 31.87
C MET A 983 -13.94 23.33 33.34
N GLN A 984 -13.70 24.48 33.98
CA GLN A 984 -13.44 24.55 35.43
C GLN A 984 -14.69 24.22 36.26
N ASN A 985 -15.88 24.65 35.83
CA ASN A 985 -17.14 24.30 36.50
C ASN A 985 -17.52 22.82 36.33
N ASP A 986 -17.24 22.22 35.17
CA ASP A 986 -17.48 20.79 34.96
C ASP A 986 -16.48 19.91 35.76
N SER A 987 -15.22 20.35 35.91
CA SER A 987 -14.23 19.69 36.80
C SER A 987 -14.67 19.69 38.28
N ALA A 988 -15.29 20.79 38.75
CA ALA A 988 -15.87 20.86 40.09
C ALA A 988 -17.11 19.96 40.25
N ARG A 989 -17.92 19.83 39.18
CA ARG A 989 -19.09 18.94 39.14
C ARG A 989 -18.70 17.46 39.14
N TRP A 990 -17.63 17.09 38.45
CA TRP A 990 -17.07 15.74 38.43
C TRP A 990 -16.45 15.33 39.79
N ARG A 991 -15.77 16.24 40.49
CA ARG A 991 -15.31 15.98 41.88
C ARG A 991 -16.46 15.82 42.88
N CYS A 992 -17.57 16.54 42.69
CA CYS A 992 -18.75 16.41 43.54
C CYS A 992 -19.49 15.07 43.31
N MET A 993 -19.54 14.57 42.06
CA MET A 993 -20.09 13.24 41.74
C MET A 993 -19.21 12.09 42.24
N GLN A 994 -17.87 12.22 42.23
CA GLN A 994 -16.97 11.21 42.81
C GLN A 994 -17.09 11.09 44.33
N ASN A 995 -17.27 12.21 45.05
CA ASN A 995 -17.49 12.17 46.50
C ASN A 995 -18.88 11.60 46.88
N HIS A 996 -19.90 11.77 46.03
CA HIS A 996 -21.21 11.16 46.25
C HIS A 996 -21.23 9.65 45.98
N PHE A 997 -20.43 9.14 45.04
CA PHE A 997 -20.29 7.69 44.78
C PHE A 997 -19.43 6.95 45.82
N SER A 998 -18.54 7.65 46.53
CA SER A 998 -17.74 7.07 47.62
C SER A 998 -18.54 6.87 48.92
N MET A 999 -19.68 7.54 49.10
CA MET A 999 -20.50 7.43 50.32
C MET A 999 -21.68 6.44 50.22
N SER A 1000 -21.98 5.92 49.03
CA SER A 1000 -23.04 4.91 48.82
C SER A 1000 -22.54 3.46 48.77
N SER A 1001 -21.26 3.22 49.07
CA SER A 1001 -20.68 1.86 49.13
C SER A 1001 -20.44 1.34 50.56
N GLN A 1002 -21.03 1.99 51.57
CA GLN A 1002 -21.16 1.46 52.93
C GLN A 1002 -22.61 1.64 53.40
N ARG A 1003 -23.49 0.77 52.91
CA ARG A 1003 -24.70 0.29 53.59
C ARG A 1003 -25.24 -0.95 52.90
#